data_AF-A0A3F2V648-F1
#
_entry.id   AF-A0A3F2V648-F1
#
_cell.length_a   1.000
_cell.length_b   1.000
_cell.length_c   1.000
_cell.angle_alpha   90.00
_cell.angle_beta   90.00
_cell.angle_gamma   90.00
#
_symmetry.space_group_name_H-M   'P 1'
#
loop_
_entity.id
_entity.type
_entity.pdbx_description
1 polymer ?
#
loop_
_entity_poly.entity_id
_entity_poly.type
_entity_poly.pdbx_seq_one_letter_code
_entity_poly.pdbx_strand_id
1 'polypeptide(L)'
;MNVLFISSKRVFSAWIIILFTSVFGLNSPLAWAEPILPLTATTDHLNLMPYLSVLPDPRHDYSIEEITRTQNQIPWQASKHGNDNINFGYTSDVYWFRLKIHNTTTEKQHTNIEIGYPVLDYLDVFIDHPNQEIQLLELGDKRAFNDRPVSHRNFIVPLDQGPEELVTLYFRVETTSSMQVPIQLWRDKTLLQSAQSDMLGLGLYFGTMGVMVLYNLFVFFSVRESNYLYYVCYVASIALFFASLSGVSFQYLWPENTWWNDQSIVFFLACVVMFAAMFTIRFLRIRETFPRLQHLANMVVFVSILITAATILASYSTMIAVVIAWAVFGISLAISFGVYRWMAGDSSAKYYCISWFTLLIGGVILALNKFDVLPRNFLTEHATQFGSAFEVILLSFALADRLNVEKRRRFEAQLSALENERVARLAQAEALQQEKNARRAQEQALIHERDARHAQAEALEFQRQATETLEYKVRERTQELEVANQRLEELTYTDGLTGIRNRRYLNRALEREFTRSRREKLPLAAIIVDIDHFKQFNDTHGHLAGDDCLRIIAKAIESCALRENDVVARYGGEEFMVLLPNTDEAGVMLVAEQIRIDIKNVQFDIDSTPVTVTASLGATACIPGQTHNIESFITAADEALYISKKSGRNQIKFRAPELASSGSLRSSG
;
A
#
# COMPACT_ATOMS: atom_id res chain seq x y z
N MET A 1 59.42 -15.77 13.20
CA MET A 1 58.00 -15.72 13.62
C MET A 1 57.23 -16.80 12.88
N ASN A 2 57.55 -18.04 13.24
CA ASN A 2 57.01 -19.32 12.79
C ASN A 2 57.70 -20.34 13.71
N VAL A 3 57.02 -21.43 14.04
CA VAL A 3 57.38 -22.48 15.04
C VAL A 3 56.71 -22.24 16.39
N LEU A 4 55.44 -22.67 16.51
CA LEU A 4 54.83 -23.20 17.73
C LEU A 4 53.46 -23.82 17.39
N PHE A 5 53.46 -24.83 16.52
CA PHE A 5 52.34 -25.74 16.31
C PHE A 5 52.95 -27.05 15.83
N ILE A 6 53.16 -28.00 16.75
CA ILE A 6 53.29 -29.47 16.61
C ILE A 6 53.90 -29.95 17.94
N SER A 7 53.06 -30.22 18.95
CA SER A 7 53.44 -31.10 20.07
C SER A 7 52.27 -31.67 20.89
N SER A 8 51.01 -31.31 20.63
CA SER A 8 49.88 -31.79 21.46
C SER A 8 49.25 -33.12 21.02
N LYS A 9 49.59 -33.68 19.84
CA LYS A 9 48.96 -34.92 19.34
C LYS A 9 49.61 -36.22 19.80
N ARG A 10 50.87 -36.23 20.27
CA ARG A 10 51.56 -37.46 20.72
C ARG A 10 51.44 -37.74 22.21
N VAL A 11 51.19 -36.71 23.03
CA VAL A 11 51.03 -36.87 24.49
C VAL A 11 49.63 -37.40 24.81
N PHE A 12 48.60 -37.00 24.06
CA PHE A 12 47.22 -37.48 24.29
C PHE A 12 47.00 -38.95 23.88
N SER A 13 47.71 -39.44 22.86
CA SER A 13 47.67 -40.85 22.44
C SER A 13 48.46 -41.79 23.36
N ALA A 14 49.50 -41.30 24.05
CA ALA A 14 50.31 -42.11 24.95
C ALA A 14 49.59 -42.42 26.28
N TRP A 15 48.76 -41.49 26.78
CA TRP A 15 47.95 -41.72 27.97
C TRP A 15 46.80 -42.71 27.75
N ILE A 16 46.22 -42.74 26.53
CA ILE A 16 45.16 -43.71 26.18
C ILE A 16 45.73 -45.14 26.05
N ILE A 17 46.97 -45.28 25.60
CA ILE A 17 47.63 -46.60 25.48
C ILE A 17 48.12 -47.10 26.85
N ILE A 18 48.62 -46.23 27.72
CA ILE A 18 49.06 -46.61 29.08
C ILE A 18 47.86 -46.92 30.00
N LEU A 19 46.68 -46.34 29.77
CA LEU A 19 45.45 -46.76 30.45
C LEU A 19 44.88 -48.09 29.89
N PHE A 20 45.18 -48.45 28.65
CA PHE A 20 44.71 -49.69 28.03
C PHE A 20 45.56 -50.92 28.37
N THR A 21 46.84 -50.74 28.74
CA THR A 21 47.75 -51.86 29.05
C THR A 21 47.87 -52.21 30.53
N SER A 22 47.30 -51.42 31.45
CA SER A 22 47.29 -51.73 32.90
C SER A 22 46.05 -52.50 33.37
N VAL A 23 45.07 -52.72 32.50
CA VAL A 23 43.83 -53.49 32.82
C VAL A 23 43.97 -54.99 32.53
N PHE A 24 44.99 -55.41 31.76
CA PHE A 24 45.31 -56.84 31.56
C PHE A 24 46.38 -57.34 32.53
N GLY A 25 46.07 -57.24 33.82
CA GLY A 25 46.83 -57.90 34.88
C GLY A 25 46.45 -59.39 34.94
N LEU A 26 47.45 -60.24 34.71
CA LEU A 26 47.44 -61.69 34.94
C LEU A 26 46.70 -62.07 36.22
N ASN A 27 45.55 -62.74 36.10
CA ASN A 27 44.90 -63.42 37.21
C ASN A 27 44.79 -64.91 36.87
N SER A 28 45.62 -65.69 37.54
CA SER A 28 45.55 -67.14 37.64
C SER A 28 44.16 -67.57 38.14
N PRO A 29 43.59 -68.68 37.66
CA PRO A 29 42.34 -69.22 38.19
C PRO A 29 42.64 -69.90 39.53
N LEU A 30 42.68 -69.12 40.60
CA LEU A 30 42.42 -69.69 41.92
C LEU A 30 40.96 -70.15 41.90
N ALA A 31 40.72 -71.42 42.22
CA ALA A 31 39.38 -71.95 42.40
C ALA A 31 38.79 -71.32 43.69
N TRP A 32 38.02 -70.26 43.53
CA TRP A 32 37.23 -69.72 44.63
C TRP A 32 36.12 -70.73 44.92
N ALA A 33 35.98 -71.12 46.19
CA ALA A 33 34.87 -71.96 46.62
C ALA A 33 33.54 -71.28 46.25
N GLU A 34 32.61 -72.04 45.69
CA GLU A 34 31.32 -71.52 45.26
C GLU A 34 30.57 -70.91 46.45
N PRO A 35 30.14 -69.63 46.38
CA PRO A 35 29.47 -68.99 47.50
C PRO A 35 28.04 -69.55 47.65
N ILE A 36 27.79 -70.26 48.75
CA ILE A 36 26.44 -70.67 49.17
C ILE A 36 25.83 -69.50 49.93
N LEU A 37 24.60 -69.11 49.57
CA LEU A 37 23.87 -68.07 50.28
C LEU A 37 23.13 -68.67 51.49
N PRO A 38 23.49 -68.30 52.74
CA PRO A 38 22.69 -68.65 53.92
C PRO A 38 21.45 -67.75 54.00
N LEU A 39 20.27 -68.33 53.82
CA LEU A 39 19.01 -67.66 54.07
C LEU A 39 18.70 -67.71 55.58
N THR A 40 18.58 -66.53 56.19
CA THR A 40 18.23 -66.36 57.60
C THR A 40 16.84 -65.77 57.78
N ALA A 41 16.26 -65.92 58.97
CA ALA A 41 14.93 -65.40 59.31
C ALA A 41 14.82 -63.85 59.26
N THR A 42 15.94 -63.14 59.17
CA THR A 42 16.02 -61.66 59.09
C THR A 42 16.34 -61.15 57.69
N THR A 43 16.52 -62.04 56.70
CA THR A 43 16.83 -61.63 55.33
C THR A 43 15.56 -61.18 54.61
N ASP A 44 15.29 -59.88 54.64
CA ASP A 44 14.08 -59.27 54.04
C ASP A 44 14.27 -58.86 52.57
N HIS A 45 15.48 -58.43 52.20
CA HIS A 45 15.91 -58.09 50.84
C HIS A 45 17.40 -58.37 50.69
N LEU A 46 17.82 -58.94 49.56
CA LEU A 46 19.23 -59.19 49.28
C LEU A 46 19.54 -59.14 47.78
N ASN A 47 20.63 -58.48 47.43
CA ASN A 47 21.20 -58.56 46.09
C ASN A 47 21.90 -59.92 45.89
N LEU A 48 21.43 -60.73 44.94
CA LEU A 48 21.94 -62.08 44.69
C LEU A 48 23.13 -62.13 43.73
N MET A 49 23.47 -61.00 43.09
CA MET A 49 24.54 -60.92 42.10
C MET A 49 25.92 -61.40 42.59
N PRO A 50 26.36 -61.14 43.84
CA PRO A 50 27.64 -61.64 44.36
C PRO A 50 27.70 -63.17 44.49
N TYR A 51 26.54 -63.84 44.53
CA TYR A 51 26.42 -65.28 44.77
C TYR A 51 26.24 -66.09 43.46
N LEU A 52 26.22 -65.41 42.31
CA LEU A 52 26.02 -66.05 41.02
C LEU A 52 27.32 -66.63 40.45
N SER A 53 27.21 -67.86 39.95
CA SER A 53 28.16 -68.43 39.00
C SER A 53 27.62 -68.27 37.58
N VAL A 54 28.49 -67.94 36.62
CA VAL A 54 28.14 -67.72 35.21
C VAL A 54 28.83 -68.74 34.32
N LEU A 55 28.11 -69.26 33.35
CA LEU A 55 28.60 -70.15 32.29
C LEU A 55 28.08 -69.65 30.94
N PRO A 56 28.95 -69.06 30.09
CA PRO A 56 28.61 -68.75 28.71
C PRO A 56 28.46 -70.03 27.88
N ASP A 57 27.40 -70.10 27.08
CA ASP A 57 27.07 -71.19 26.16
C ASP A 57 26.83 -70.65 24.73
N PRO A 58 27.89 -70.19 24.03
CA PRO A 58 27.77 -69.63 22.68
C PRO A 58 27.31 -70.65 21.64
N ARG A 59 27.47 -71.96 21.91
CA ARG A 59 27.16 -73.04 20.96
C ARG A 59 25.80 -73.70 21.20
N HIS A 60 25.13 -73.36 22.30
CA HIS A 60 23.89 -74.00 22.75
C HIS A 60 24.11 -75.50 23.02
N ASP A 61 25.30 -75.85 23.52
CA ASP A 61 25.73 -77.23 23.69
C ASP A 61 25.18 -77.83 25.01
N TYR A 62 24.81 -77.00 25.99
CA TYR A 62 24.45 -77.47 27.32
C TYR A 62 22.93 -77.61 27.53
N SER A 63 22.52 -78.76 28.04
CA SER A 63 21.18 -78.99 28.60
C SER A 63 21.21 -79.01 30.12
N ILE A 64 20.06 -78.80 30.79
CA ILE A 64 19.98 -78.90 32.25
C ILE A 64 20.39 -80.30 32.77
N GLU A 65 20.03 -81.35 32.05
CA GLU A 65 20.39 -82.73 32.36
C GLU A 65 21.91 -82.94 32.32
N GLU A 66 22.57 -82.35 31.32
CA GLU A 66 24.03 -82.39 31.22
C GLU A 66 24.69 -81.56 32.31
N ILE A 67 24.19 -80.35 32.58
CA ILE A 67 24.72 -79.45 33.62
C ILE A 67 24.67 -80.09 35.02
N THR A 68 23.57 -80.75 35.34
CA THR A 68 23.40 -81.44 36.63
C THR A 68 24.23 -82.72 36.69
N ARG A 69 24.39 -83.47 35.60
CA ARG A 69 25.15 -84.73 35.56
C ARG A 69 26.67 -84.53 35.60
N THR A 70 27.20 -83.50 34.94
CA THR A 70 28.64 -83.22 34.86
C THR A 70 29.07 -82.02 35.70
N GLN A 71 28.29 -81.67 36.73
CA GLN A 71 28.40 -80.46 37.55
C GLN A 71 29.83 -80.04 37.95
N ASN A 72 30.73 -80.99 38.21
CA ASN A 72 32.13 -80.75 38.61
C ASN A 72 33.14 -80.57 37.45
N GLN A 73 32.74 -80.86 36.21
CA GLN A 73 33.58 -80.77 35.00
C GLN A 73 33.31 -79.50 34.20
N ILE A 74 32.21 -78.79 34.48
CA ILE A 74 31.81 -77.59 33.75
C ILE A 74 32.53 -76.36 34.33
N PRO A 75 33.15 -75.52 33.48
CA PRO A 75 33.96 -74.38 33.93
C PRO A 75 33.09 -73.17 34.32
N TRP A 76 32.36 -73.28 35.42
CA TRP A 76 31.63 -72.17 36.02
C TRP A 76 32.60 -71.05 36.42
N GLN A 77 32.30 -69.82 35.99
CA GLN A 77 33.07 -68.64 36.37
C GLN A 77 32.35 -67.93 37.53
N ALA A 78 33.06 -67.65 38.61
CA ALA A 78 32.53 -66.75 39.64
C ALA A 78 32.24 -65.37 39.02
N SER A 79 31.18 -64.71 39.47
CA SER A 79 30.88 -63.34 39.05
C SER A 79 32.09 -62.43 39.29
N LYS A 80 32.76 -62.00 38.21
CA LYS A 80 33.93 -61.10 38.25
C LYS A 80 33.56 -59.62 38.45
N HIS A 81 32.27 -59.29 38.37
CA HIS A 81 31.80 -57.90 38.39
C HIS A 81 31.36 -57.55 39.81
N GLY A 82 32.04 -56.57 40.40
CA GLY A 82 31.84 -56.15 41.80
C GLY A 82 30.37 -55.92 42.12
N ASN A 83 29.98 -56.42 43.30
CA ASN A 83 28.70 -56.46 44.02
C ASN A 83 27.34 -56.20 43.33
N ASP A 84 27.19 -55.37 42.30
CA ASP A 84 25.87 -54.82 41.92
C ASP A 84 25.47 -54.92 40.44
N ASN A 85 26.33 -55.38 39.50
CA ASN A 85 25.92 -55.44 38.09
C ASN A 85 26.66 -56.51 37.28
N ILE A 86 25.93 -57.53 36.77
CA ILE A 86 26.40 -58.38 35.67
C ILE A 86 25.66 -57.93 34.41
N ASN A 87 26.42 -57.36 33.48
CA ASN A 87 25.92 -56.89 32.20
C ASN A 87 26.92 -57.32 31.11
N PHE A 88 26.45 -58.11 30.14
CA PHE A 88 27.27 -58.54 29.00
C PHE A 88 27.00 -57.72 27.73
N GLY A 89 26.21 -56.65 27.83
CA GLY A 89 25.83 -55.82 26.69
C GLY A 89 24.96 -56.60 25.69
N TYR A 90 25.05 -56.24 24.41
CA TYR A 90 24.38 -56.97 23.34
C TYR A 90 25.26 -58.14 22.88
N THR A 91 24.75 -59.36 23.00
CA THR A 91 25.44 -60.61 22.65
C THR A 91 24.44 -61.61 22.05
N SER A 92 24.93 -62.52 21.21
CA SER A 92 24.16 -63.65 20.68
C SER A 92 24.34 -64.93 21.50
N ASP A 93 25.19 -64.90 22.52
CA ASP A 93 25.51 -66.07 23.33
C ASP A 93 24.40 -66.33 24.36
N VAL A 94 24.12 -67.61 24.62
CA VAL A 94 23.26 -68.02 25.75
C VAL A 94 24.09 -67.99 27.01
N TYR A 95 23.50 -67.53 28.12
CA TYR A 95 24.16 -67.54 29.41
C TYR A 95 23.39 -68.41 30.40
N TRP A 96 24.12 -69.28 31.07
CA TRP A 96 23.65 -70.02 32.22
C TRP A 96 24.15 -69.34 33.49
N PHE A 97 23.25 -69.16 34.44
CA PHE A 97 23.56 -68.68 35.78
C PHE A 97 23.18 -69.75 36.78
N ARG A 98 23.96 -69.89 37.86
CA ARG A 98 23.68 -70.83 38.93
C ARG A 98 23.78 -70.14 40.28
N LEU A 99 22.80 -70.42 41.13
CA LEU A 99 22.67 -69.90 42.48
C LEU A 99 22.37 -71.05 43.46
N LYS A 100 23.07 -71.09 44.59
CA LYS A 100 22.84 -72.07 45.66
C LYS A 100 22.35 -71.35 46.92
N ILE A 101 21.15 -71.70 47.38
CA ILE A 101 20.52 -71.06 48.56
C ILE A 101 20.28 -72.12 49.62
N HIS A 102 20.83 -71.91 50.82
CA HIS A 102 20.66 -72.80 51.96
C HIS A 102 19.78 -72.14 53.02
N ASN A 103 18.63 -72.75 53.33
CA ASN A 103 17.78 -72.29 54.42
C ASN A 103 18.38 -72.67 55.79
N THR A 104 19.12 -71.76 56.42
CA THR A 104 19.73 -71.99 57.75
C THR A 104 18.77 -71.87 58.93
N THR A 105 17.46 -71.86 58.65
CA THR A 105 16.42 -71.73 59.68
C THR A 105 15.69 -73.05 59.89
N THR A 106 15.11 -73.21 61.08
CA THR A 106 14.28 -74.36 61.44
C THR A 106 12.85 -74.26 60.90
N GLU A 107 12.51 -73.19 60.20
CA GLU A 107 11.17 -72.92 59.68
C GLU A 107 11.16 -72.93 58.16
N LYS A 108 10.01 -73.25 57.57
CA LYS A 108 9.81 -73.10 56.13
C LYS A 108 9.90 -71.61 55.77
N GLN A 109 10.76 -71.25 54.82
CA GLN A 109 10.89 -69.90 54.33
C GLN A 109 10.17 -69.75 52.99
N HIS A 110 9.46 -68.65 52.84
CA HIS A 110 8.80 -68.23 51.60
C HIS A 110 9.49 -66.97 51.09
N THR A 111 10.10 -67.07 49.92
CA THR A 111 10.87 -65.97 49.31
C THR A 111 10.54 -65.85 47.84
N ASN A 112 10.84 -64.69 47.27
CA ASN A 112 10.66 -64.41 45.85
C ASN A 112 11.98 -63.97 45.26
N ILE A 113 12.38 -64.58 44.15
CA ILE A 113 13.53 -64.15 43.37
C ILE A 113 13.02 -63.28 42.22
N GLU A 114 13.41 -62.01 42.24
CA GLU A 114 13.11 -61.06 41.18
C GLU A 114 14.27 -60.99 40.18
N ILE A 115 13.94 -61.10 38.89
CA ILE A 115 14.82 -60.70 37.79
C ILE A 115 14.29 -59.38 37.24
N GLY A 116 14.91 -58.28 37.67
CA GLY A 116 14.52 -56.89 37.42
C GLY A 116 14.83 -56.34 36.02
N TYR A 117 14.60 -57.14 34.97
CA TYR A 117 14.74 -56.71 33.58
C TYR A 117 13.65 -57.36 32.70
N PRO A 118 12.54 -56.67 32.42
CA PRO A 118 11.31 -57.28 31.91
C PRO A 118 11.32 -57.60 30.40
N VAL A 119 12.38 -57.21 29.68
CA VAL A 119 12.54 -57.33 28.22
C VAL A 119 13.56 -58.41 27.82
N LEU A 120 13.64 -59.48 28.63
CA LEU A 120 14.41 -60.68 28.30
C LEU A 120 13.55 -61.61 27.45
N ASP A 121 14.07 -62.03 26.30
CA ASP A 121 13.32 -62.84 25.32
C ASP A 121 12.89 -64.18 25.91
N TYR A 122 13.86 -64.98 26.38
CA TYR A 122 13.66 -66.26 27.03
C TYR A 122 14.47 -66.36 28.32
N LEU A 123 13.77 -66.70 29.40
CA LEU A 123 14.33 -66.94 30.73
C LEU A 123 13.76 -68.26 31.23
N ASP A 124 14.56 -69.33 31.16
CA ASP A 124 14.18 -70.62 31.73
C ASP A 124 14.79 -70.75 33.13
N VAL A 125 13.95 -70.99 34.13
CA VAL A 125 14.40 -71.15 35.52
C VAL A 125 14.15 -72.58 35.96
N PHE A 126 15.24 -73.28 36.28
CA PHE A 126 15.22 -74.64 36.79
C PHE A 126 15.45 -74.61 38.29
N ILE A 127 14.50 -75.11 39.07
CA ILE A 127 14.55 -75.18 40.53
C ILE A 127 14.81 -76.63 40.92
N ASP A 128 15.99 -76.91 41.45
CA ASP A 128 16.46 -78.22 41.88
C ASP A 128 16.35 -78.35 43.40
N HIS A 129 15.25 -78.97 43.84
CA HIS A 129 15.01 -79.35 45.23
C HIS A 129 15.61 -80.73 45.51
N PRO A 130 16.25 -80.96 46.67
CA PRO A 130 16.78 -82.27 47.02
C PRO A 130 15.70 -83.36 46.97
N ASN A 131 15.95 -84.41 46.18
CA ASN A 131 15.07 -85.57 46.01
C ASN A 131 13.70 -85.28 45.35
N GLN A 132 13.56 -84.18 44.62
CA GLN A 132 12.39 -83.91 43.77
C GLN A 132 12.79 -83.81 42.30
N GLU A 133 11.82 -83.89 41.40
CA GLU A 133 12.07 -83.56 39.99
C GLU A 133 12.34 -82.06 39.85
N ILE A 134 13.25 -81.70 38.94
CA ILE A 134 13.60 -80.31 38.67
C ILE A 134 12.37 -79.59 38.11
N GLN A 135 11.92 -78.56 38.80
CA GLN A 135 10.81 -77.73 38.34
C GLN A 135 11.31 -76.74 37.29
N LEU A 136 10.67 -76.72 36.12
CA LEU A 136 10.93 -75.74 35.06
C LEU A 136 9.87 -74.63 35.10
N LEU A 137 10.33 -73.38 35.15
CA LEU A 137 9.53 -72.19 34.92
C LEU A 137 9.98 -71.50 33.64
N GLU A 138 9.04 -71.39 32.71
CA GLU A 138 9.25 -70.80 31.39
C GLU A 138 8.84 -69.32 31.38
N LEU A 139 9.80 -68.41 31.48
CA LEU A 139 9.60 -66.96 31.54
C LEU A 139 10.19 -66.27 30.32
N GLY A 140 9.90 -64.97 30.16
CA GLY A 140 10.38 -64.16 29.04
C GLY A 140 9.31 -63.21 28.52
N ASP A 141 9.68 -62.34 27.58
CA ASP A 141 8.78 -61.41 26.90
C ASP A 141 8.29 -61.93 25.52
N LYS A 142 8.88 -63.05 25.05
CA LYS A 142 8.40 -63.85 23.92
C LYS A 142 7.34 -64.87 24.30
N ARG A 143 7.12 -65.07 25.60
CA ARG A 143 6.06 -65.88 26.21
C ARG A 143 4.93 -64.98 26.71
N ALA A 144 3.70 -65.48 26.78
CA ALA A 144 2.56 -64.66 27.16
C ALA A 144 2.73 -64.15 28.60
N PHE A 145 2.30 -62.92 28.87
CA PHE A 145 2.47 -62.32 30.20
C PHE A 145 1.73 -63.12 31.28
N ASN A 146 0.58 -63.69 30.93
CA ASN A 146 -0.27 -64.44 31.86
C ASN A 146 0.28 -65.84 32.21
N ASP A 147 1.30 -66.33 31.51
CA ASP A 147 2.00 -67.58 31.85
C ASP A 147 2.92 -67.40 33.08
N ARG A 148 3.16 -66.14 33.51
CA ARG A 148 4.01 -65.84 34.67
C ARG A 148 3.37 -66.33 35.98
N PRO A 149 4.13 -66.98 36.88
CA PRO A 149 3.63 -67.44 38.17
C PRO A 149 3.04 -66.33 39.05
N VAL A 150 3.62 -65.13 38.95
CA VAL A 150 3.17 -63.93 39.65
C VAL A 150 2.94 -62.82 38.63
N SER A 151 1.76 -62.20 38.69
CA SER A 151 1.39 -61.08 37.82
C SER A 151 2.18 -59.82 38.20
N HIS A 152 3.41 -59.73 37.72
CA HIS A 152 4.34 -58.65 38.00
C HIS A 152 5.10 -58.26 36.73
N ARG A 153 5.45 -56.96 36.60
CA ARG A 153 6.15 -56.42 35.41
C ARG A 153 7.50 -57.11 35.18
N ASN A 154 8.24 -57.32 36.27
CA ASN A 154 9.50 -58.06 36.30
C ASN A 154 9.21 -59.54 36.55
N PHE A 155 10.16 -60.40 36.23
CA PHE A 155 10.00 -61.84 36.44
C PHE A 155 10.17 -62.17 37.92
N ILE A 156 9.16 -62.79 38.52
CA ILE A 156 9.19 -63.21 39.92
C ILE A 156 9.10 -64.74 39.97
N VAL A 157 10.10 -65.35 40.57
CA VAL A 157 10.19 -66.78 40.81
C VAL A 157 9.88 -67.02 42.30
N PRO A 158 8.69 -67.56 42.64
CA PRO A 158 8.40 -67.93 44.02
C PRO A 158 9.26 -69.14 44.42
N LEU A 159 9.87 -69.06 45.60
CA LEU A 159 10.74 -70.08 46.14
C LEU A 159 10.33 -70.43 47.57
N ASP A 160 9.85 -71.65 47.73
CA ASP A 160 9.50 -72.27 49.00
C ASP A 160 10.63 -73.19 49.46
N GLN A 161 11.24 -72.91 50.61
CA GLN A 161 12.33 -73.75 51.14
C GLN A 161 11.95 -74.32 52.50
N GLY A 162 12.03 -75.64 52.65
CA GLY A 162 11.93 -76.35 53.92
C GLY A 162 13.12 -76.06 54.85
N PRO A 163 13.02 -76.46 56.13
CA PRO A 163 14.09 -76.26 57.11
C PRO A 163 15.41 -76.94 56.71
N GLU A 164 16.54 -76.26 56.82
CA GLU A 164 17.88 -76.77 56.45
C GLU A 164 17.98 -77.32 55.01
N GLU A 165 17.09 -76.85 54.12
CA GLU A 165 17.07 -77.27 52.72
C GLU A 165 18.05 -76.45 51.88
N LEU A 166 18.88 -77.15 51.09
CA LEU A 166 19.75 -76.55 50.08
C LEU A 166 19.08 -76.67 48.71
N VAL A 167 18.67 -75.55 48.12
CA VAL A 167 18.08 -75.49 46.77
C VAL A 167 19.09 -74.90 45.79
N THR A 168 19.19 -75.49 44.60
CA THR A 168 19.99 -74.94 43.51
C THR A 168 19.08 -74.41 42.41
N LEU A 169 19.29 -73.16 41.99
CA LEU A 169 18.60 -72.57 40.86
C LEU A 169 19.56 -72.43 39.68
N TYR A 170 19.08 -72.80 38.50
CA TYR A 170 19.74 -72.54 37.22
C TYR A 170 18.88 -71.61 36.38
N PHE A 171 19.48 -70.55 35.84
CA PHE A 171 18.81 -69.61 34.95
C PHE A 171 19.46 -69.72 33.58
N ARG A 172 18.72 -70.10 32.54
CA ARG A 172 19.15 -70.04 31.14
C ARG A 172 18.55 -68.79 30.53
N VAL A 173 19.40 -67.88 30.05
CA VAL A 173 18.99 -66.61 29.46
C VAL A 173 19.46 -66.54 28.03
N GLU A 174 18.50 -66.33 27.14
CA GLU A 174 18.69 -66.09 25.71
C GLU A 174 17.89 -64.84 25.34
N THR A 175 18.56 -63.78 24.89
CA THR A 175 17.89 -62.53 24.54
C THR A 175 18.60 -61.82 23.40
N THR A 176 17.81 -61.17 22.54
CA THR A 176 18.31 -60.28 21.49
C THR A 176 18.51 -58.85 21.98
N SER A 177 18.07 -58.54 23.20
CA SER A 177 18.25 -57.28 23.91
C SER A 177 19.61 -57.22 24.61
N SER A 178 19.79 -56.27 25.52
CA SER A 178 20.98 -56.23 26.38
C SER A 178 20.93 -57.39 27.39
N MET A 179 21.94 -58.25 27.41
CA MET A 179 22.07 -59.33 28.39
C MET A 179 22.37 -58.76 29.79
N GLN A 180 21.30 -58.52 30.53
CA GLN A 180 21.32 -57.99 31.90
C GLN A 180 20.39 -58.84 32.77
N VAL A 181 20.92 -59.39 33.85
CA VAL A 181 20.17 -60.29 34.74
C VAL A 181 20.31 -59.82 36.19
N PRO A 182 19.70 -58.68 36.54
CA PRO A 182 19.66 -58.16 37.91
C PRO A 182 18.82 -59.08 38.81
N ILE A 183 19.47 -59.92 39.62
CA ILE A 183 18.77 -60.87 40.48
C ILE A 183 18.75 -60.38 41.93
N GLN A 184 17.55 -60.29 42.50
CA GLN A 184 17.32 -59.88 43.88
C GLN A 184 16.39 -60.87 44.58
N LEU A 185 16.63 -61.09 45.88
CA LEU A 185 15.77 -61.87 46.75
C LEU A 185 14.91 -60.94 47.59
N TRP A 186 13.63 -61.26 47.71
CA TRP A 186 12.65 -60.50 48.46
C TRP A 186 11.77 -61.40 49.33
N ARG A 187 11.26 -60.84 50.42
CA ARG A 187 10.08 -61.36 51.11
C ARG A 187 8.82 -60.71 50.56
N ASP A 188 7.66 -61.37 50.71
CA ASP A 188 6.38 -60.88 50.17
C ASP A 188 6.08 -59.43 50.54
N LYS A 189 6.26 -59.08 51.83
CA LYS A 189 5.98 -57.73 52.33
C LYS A 189 6.90 -56.66 51.73
N THR A 190 8.20 -56.93 51.65
CA THR A 190 9.19 -55.99 51.10
C THR A 190 9.10 -55.89 49.59
N LEU A 191 8.83 -57.00 48.90
CA LEU A 191 8.53 -57.02 47.47
C LEU A 191 7.33 -56.12 47.16
N LEU A 192 6.22 -56.27 47.88
CA LEU A 192 5.02 -55.48 47.65
C LEU A 192 5.25 -53.98 47.93
N GLN A 193 6.00 -53.65 48.98
CA GLN A 193 6.37 -52.26 49.29
C GLN A 193 7.25 -51.65 48.19
N SER A 194 8.23 -52.39 47.68
CA SER A 194 9.09 -51.95 46.58
C SER A 194 8.30 -51.76 45.29
N ALA A 195 7.51 -52.77 44.91
CA ALA A 195 6.64 -52.73 43.74
C ALA A 195 5.64 -51.57 43.78
N GLN A 196 5.10 -51.25 44.97
CA GLN A 196 4.23 -50.09 45.17
C GLN A 196 4.99 -48.77 44.93
N SER A 197 6.21 -48.62 45.46
CA SER A 197 7.04 -47.43 45.25
C SER A 197 7.39 -47.26 43.77
N ASP A 198 7.76 -48.33 43.10
CA ASP A 198 8.08 -48.34 41.67
C ASP A 198 6.87 -47.94 40.81
N MET A 199 5.69 -48.51 41.12
CA MET A 199 4.44 -48.16 40.43
C MET A 199 4.02 -46.72 40.68
N LEU A 200 4.27 -46.16 41.86
CA LEU A 200 4.06 -44.73 42.14
C LEU A 200 4.98 -43.86 41.27
N GLY A 201 6.25 -44.22 41.13
CA GLY A 201 7.22 -43.52 40.28
C GLY A 201 6.81 -43.54 38.79
N LEU A 202 6.46 -44.73 38.28
CA LEU A 202 5.95 -44.89 36.92
C LEU A 202 4.63 -44.14 36.72
N GLY A 203 3.71 -44.21 37.69
CA GLY A 203 2.44 -43.50 37.66
C GLY A 203 2.61 -41.98 37.59
N LEU A 204 3.55 -41.41 38.34
CA LEU A 204 3.89 -39.99 38.28
C LEU A 204 4.46 -39.60 36.90
N TYR A 205 5.34 -40.44 36.34
CA TYR A 205 5.93 -40.21 35.03
C TYR A 205 4.88 -40.24 33.92
N PHE A 206 4.11 -41.33 33.80
CA PHE A 206 3.08 -41.47 32.78
C PHE A 206 1.91 -40.50 32.99
N GLY A 207 1.58 -40.16 34.24
CA GLY A 207 0.62 -39.10 34.58
C GLY A 207 1.08 -37.74 34.03
N THR A 208 2.36 -37.39 34.22
CA THR A 208 2.95 -36.17 33.65
C THR A 208 2.87 -36.16 32.13
N MET A 209 3.23 -37.26 31.48
CA MET A 209 3.14 -37.38 30.01
C MET A 209 1.70 -37.28 29.51
N GLY A 210 0.75 -37.94 30.19
CA GLY A 210 -0.67 -37.91 29.86
C GLY A 210 -1.27 -36.52 29.99
N VAL A 211 -0.99 -35.80 31.08
CA VAL A 211 -1.42 -34.40 31.27
C VAL A 211 -0.86 -33.53 30.16
N MET A 212 0.41 -33.71 29.78
CA MET A 212 1.04 -32.93 28.70
C MET A 212 0.43 -33.20 27.33
N VAL A 213 0.10 -34.47 27.03
CA VAL A 213 -0.65 -34.84 25.81
C VAL A 213 -2.03 -34.19 25.79
N LEU A 214 -2.81 -34.34 26.87
CA LEU A 214 -4.17 -33.79 26.95
C LEU A 214 -4.19 -32.25 26.90
N TYR A 215 -3.28 -31.60 27.62
CA TYR A 215 -3.12 -30.15 27.60
C TYR A 215 -2.82 -29.65 26.18
N ASN A 216 -1.82 -30.24 25.50
CA ASN A 216 -1.45 -29.82 24.16
C ASN A 216 -2.51 -30.16 23.11
N LEU A 217 -3.31 -31.22 23.30
CA LEU A 217 -4.50 -31.49 22.49
C LEU A 217 -5.57 -30.41 22.67
N PHE A 218 -5.85 -29.99 23.90
CA PHE A 218 -6.79 -28.90 24.16
C PHE A 218 -6.33 -27.59 23.49
N VAL A 219 -5.04 -27.26 23.62
CA VAL A 219 -4.45 -26.09 22.93
C VAL A 219 -4.53 -26.26 21.41
N PHE A 220 -4.30 -27.46 20.87
CA PHE A 220 -4.49 -27.74 19.45
C PHE A 220 -5.92 -27.47 18.99
N PHE A 221 -6.95 -27.95 19.70
CA PHE A 221 -8.34 -27.69 19.32
C PHE A 221 -8.72 -26.20 19.42
N SER A 222 -8.12 -25.48 20.37
CA SER A 222 -8.33 -24.05 20.55
C SER A 222 -7.66 -23.19 19.47
N VAL A 223 -6.41 -23.53 19.11
CA VAL A 223 -5.55 -22.69 18.25
C VAL A 223 -5.50 -23.19 16.81
N ARG A 224 -5.77 -24.48 16.58
CA ARG A 224 -5.68 -25.20 15.29
C ARG A 224 -4.30 -25.14 14.61
N GLU A 225 -3.25 -25.03 15.41
CA GLU A 225 -1.87 -25.06 14.91
C GLU A 225 -1.28 -26.47 14.90
N SER A 226 -0.83 -26.94 13.73
CA SER A 226 -0.30 -28.30 13.55
C SER A 226 0.92 -28.63 14.43
N ASN A 227 1.65 -27.64 14.96
CA ASN A 227 2.81 -27.83 15.82
C ASN A 227 2.47 -28.65 17.07
N TYR A 228 1.29 -28.38 17.64
CA TYR A 228 0.80 -29.06 18.82
C TYR A 228 0.47 -30.53 18.54
N LEU A 229 -0.01 -30.84 17.34
CA LEU A 229 -0.30 -32.23 16.96
C LEU A 229 1.00 -33.06 16.84
N TYR A 230 2.02 -32.54 16.17
CA TYR A 230 3.32 -33.22 16.09
C TYR A 230 3.96 -33.40 17.47
N TYR A 231 3.83 -32.40 18.34
CA TYR A 231 4.29 -32.48 19.72
C TYR A 231 3.54 -33.56 20.51
N VAL A 232 2.22 -33.63 20.39
CA VAL A 232 1.41 -34.68 21.04
C VAL A 232 1.84 -36.07 20.58
N CYS A 233 2.00 -36.28 19.26
CA CYS A 233 2.45 -37.56 18.73
C CYS A 233 3.87 -37.91 19.22
N TYR A 234 4.76 -36.91 19.34
CA TYR A 234 6.10 -37.07 19.89
C TYR A 234 6.05 -37.52 21.37
N VAL A 235 5.34 -36.80 22.23
CA VAL A 235 5.24 -37.13 23.66
C VAL A 235 4.57 -38.48 23.88
N ALA A 236 3.51 -38.78 23.12
CA ALA A 236 2.85 -40.08 23.17
C ALA A 236 3.80 -41.22 22.75
N SER A 237 4.63 -40.99 21.72
CA SER A 237 5.64 -41.97 21.30
C SER A 237 6.71 -42.21 22.36
N ILE A 238 7.17 -41.16 23.05
CA ILE A 238 8.10 -41.30 24.18
C ILE A 238 7.46 -42.11 25.31
N ALA A 239 6.23 -41.77 25.69
CA ALA A 239 5.52 -42.48 26.75
C ALA A 239 5.33 -43.96 26.40
N LEU A 240 4.92 -44.28 25.17
CA LEU A 240 4.73 -45.65 24.71
C LEU A 240 6.06 -46.42 24.59
N PHE A 241 7.13 -45.76 24.16
CA PHE A 241 8.48 -46.34 24.17
C PHE A 241 8.91 -46.76 25.58
N PHE A 242 8.79 -45.87 26.58
CA PHE A 242 9.14 -46.21 27.95
C PHE A 242 8.16 -47.20 28.60
N ALA A 243 6.88 -47.16 28.25
CA ALA A 243 5.91 -48.16 28.71
C ALA A 243 6.23 -49.56 28.16
N SER A 244 6.81 -49.63 26.95
CA SER A 244 7.30 -50.88 26.34
C SER A 244 8.58 -51.35 27.04
N LEU A 245 9.57 -50.46 27.19
CA LEU A 245 10.85 -50.79 27.83
C LEU A 245 10.73 -51.19 29.32
N SER A 246 9.74 -50.66 30.04
CA SER A 246 9.49 -50.95 31.46
C SER A 246 8.55 -52.13 31.71
N GLY A 247 8.04 -52.78 30.66
CA GLY A 247 7.09 -53.91 30.77
C GLY A 247 5.65 -53.53 31.13
N VAL A 248 5.36 -52.25 31.39
CA VAL A 248 4.02 -51.76 31.77
C VAL A 248 3.00 -52.00 30.66
N SER A 249 3.39 -51.74 29.40
CA SER A 249 2.50 -51.95 28.27
C SER A 249 2.20 -53.43 28.03
N PHE A 250 3.17 -54.32 28.27
CA PHE A 250 2.93 -55.75 28.20
C PHE A 250 1.95 -56.21 29.28
N GLN A 251 2.13 -55.74 30.51
CA GLN A 251 1.24 -56.07 31.62
C GLN A 251 -0.22 -55.59 31.40
N TYR A 252 -0.44 -54.40 30.84
CA TYR A 252 -1.78 -53.76 30.83
C TYR A 252 -2.42 -53.56 29.45
N LEU A 253 -1.65 -53.39 28.38
CA LEU A 253 -2.19 -53.03 27.06
C LEU A 253 -2.28 -54.23 26.12
N TRP A 254 -1.31 -55.13 26.15
CA TRP A 254 -1.24 -56.27 25.22
C TRP A 254 -0.58 -57.54 25.83
N PRO A 255 -1.07 -58.07 26.96
CA PRO A 255 -0.44 -59.18 27.69
C PRO A 255 -0.27 -60.48 26.89
N GLU A 256 -1.08 -60.68 25.85
CA GLU A 256 -1.04 -61.89 25.02
C GLU A 256 -0.26 -61.72 23.72
N ASN A 257 0.01 -60.48 23.29
CA ASN A 257 0.60 -60.23 21.97
C ASN A 257 2.12 -60.08 22.06
N THR A 258 2.81 -61.21 22.11
CA THR A 258 4.27 -61.29 22.25
C THR A 258 5.00 -60.70 21.04
N TRP A 259 4.48 -60.90 19.82
CA TRP A 259 5.05 -60.33 18.61
C TRP A 259 5.02 -58.80 18.63
N TRP A 260 3.87 -58.20 18.97
CA TRP A 260 3.77 -56.74 19.07
C TRP A 260 4.61 -56.21 20.23
N ASN A 261 4.63 -56.90 21.37
CA ASN A 261 5.45 -56.51 22.51
C ASN A 261 6.92 -56.34 22.12
N ASP A 262 7.49 -57.32 21.43
CA ASP A 262 8.86 -57.29 20.92
C ASP A 262 9.12 -56.11 19.95
N GLN A 263 8.21 -55.90 18.99
CA GLN A 263 8.39 -54.84 17.98
C GLN A 263 8.08 -53.43 18.51
N SER A 264 7.25 -53.31 19.55
CA SER A 264 6.76 -52.03 20.06
C SER A 264 7.88 -51.09 20.51
N ILE A 265 8.95 -51.62 21.11
CA ILE A 265 10.09 -50.83 21.60
C ILE A 265 10.76 -50.09 20.45
N VAL A 266 11.16 -50.80 19.39
CA VAL A 266 11.84 -50.20 18.22
C VAL A 266 10.89 -49.33 17.39
N PHE A 267 9.62 -49.73 17.28
CA PHE A 267 8.61 -48.97 16.56
C PHE A 267 8.35 -47.60 17.21
N PHE A 268 8.12 -47.57 18.53
CA PHE A 268 7.87 -46.32 19.24
C PHE A 268 9.13 -45.46 19.30
N LEU A 269 10.32 -46.05 19.45
CA LEU A 269 11.58 -45.30 19.37
C LEU A 269 11.77 -44.65 17.98
N ALA A 270 11.44 -45.35 16.89
CA ALA A 270 11.47 -44.77 15.54
C ALA A 270 10.43 -43.65 15.38
N CYS A 271 9.23 -43.81 15.95
CA CYS A 271 8.20 -42.77 15.99
C CYS A 271 8.67 -41.52 16.75
N VAL A 272 9.41 -41.68 17.86
CA VAL A 272 10.02 -40.55 18.59
C VAL A 272 10.87 -39.71 17.65
N VAL A 273 11.78 -40.31 16.89
CA VAL A 273 12.66 -39.59 15.95
C VAL A 273 11.87 -38.95 14.80
N MET A 274 10.86 -39.65 14.28
CA MET A 274 9.99 -39.16 13.22
C MET A 274 9.22 -37.90 13.64
N PHE A 275 8.48 -37.97 14.75
CA PHE A 275 7.67 -36.86 15.23
C PHE A 275 8.53 -35.74 15.81
N ALA A 276 9.68 -36.05 16.40
CA ALA A 276 10.70 -35.06 16.77
C ALA A 276 11.10 -34.23 15.55
N ALA A 277 11.52 -34.87 14.45
CA ALA A 277 11.96 -34.16 13.24
C ALA A 277 10.83 -33.31 12.64
N MET A 278 9.60 -33.84 12.55
CA MET A 278 8.44 -33.06 12.08
C MET A 278 8.15 -31.85 12.98
N PHE A 279 8.22 -32.05 14.30
CA PHE A 279 8.08 -30.99 15.28
C PHE A 279 9.17 -29.94 15.11
N THR A 280 10.44 -30.33 15.02
CA THR A 280 11.59 -29.43 14.83
C THR A 280 11.44 -28.55 13.60
N ILE A 281 11.08 -29.13 12.44
CA ILE A 281 10.93 -28.41 11.17
C ILE A 281 9.92 -27.27 11.30
N ARG A 282 8.78 -27.57 11.91
CA ARG A 282 7.65 -26.65 12.04
C ARG A 282 7.84 -25.66 13.20
N PHE A 283 8.40 -26.13 14.31
CA PHE A 283 8.69 -25.32 15.48
C PHE A 283 9.76 -24.27 15.14
N LEU A 284 10.90 -24.68 14.59
CA LEU A 284 12.00 -23.76 14.25
C LEU A 284 11.81 -23.01 12.93
N ARG A 285 10.70 -23.24 12.21
CA ARG A 285 10.37 -22.63 10.90
C ARG A 285 11.54 -22.73 9.91
N ILE A 286 12.11 -23.93 9.78
CA ILE A 286 13.32 -24.16 8.96
C ILE A 286 13.11 -23.67 7.53
N ARG A 287 11.93 -23.90 6.95
CA ARG A 287 11.57 -23.45 5.59
C ARG A 287 11.69 -21.95 5.38
N GLU A 288 11.22 -21.15 6.34
CA GLU A 288 11.19 -19.67 6.23
C GLU A 288 12.59 -19.08 6.33
N THR A 289 13.51 -19.80 6.98
CA THR A 289 14.82 -19.25 7.30
C THR A 289 15.90 -19.77 6.35
N PHE A 290 15.92 -21.08 6.08
CA PHE A 290 16.98 -21.72 5.27
C PHE A 290 16.42 -22.84 4.38
N PRO A 291 16.07 -22.55 3.12
CA PRO A 291 15.48 -23.52 2.20
C PRO A 291 16.38 -24.75 1.94
N ARG A 292 17.71 -24.60 2.00
CA ARG A 292 18.65 -25.73 1.82
C ARG A 292 18.59 -26.73 2.97
N LEU A 293 18.48 -26.26 4.20
CA LEU A 293 18.34 -27.10 5.40
C LEU A 293 16.98 -27.80 5.46
N GLN A 294 15.95 -27.21 4.83
CA GLN A 294 14.63 -27.84 4.70
C GLN A 294 14.69 -29.18 3.97
N HIS A 295 15.51 -29.30 2.91
CA HIS A 295 15.65 -30.57 2.19
C HIS A 295 16.27 -31.66 3.05
N LEU A 296 17.32 -31.33 3.81
CA LEU A 296 17.93 -32.26 4.76
C LEU A 296 16.92 -32.69 5.84
N ALA A 297 16.18 -31.74 6.41
CA ALA A 297 15.19 -32.05 7.43
C ALA A 297 14.02 -32.90 6.90
N ASN A 298 13.56 -32.64 5.67
CA ASN A 298 12.56 -33.48 5.00
C ASN A 298 13.10 -34.88 4.69
N MET A 299 14.37 -35.00 4.31
CA MET A 299 15.03 -36.30 4.10
C MET A 299 15.05 -37.10 5.39
N VAL A 300 15.35 -36.46 6.53
CA VAL A 300 15.30 -37.11 7.85
C VAL A 300 13.90 -37.64 8.14
N VAL A 301 12.85 -36.83 7.92
CA VAL A 301 11.47 -37.30 8.12
C VAL A 301 11.15 -38.49 7.20
N PHE A 302 11.53 -38.43 5.93
CA PHE A 302 11.30 -39.51 4.98
C PHE A 302 12.02 -40.81 5.39
N VAL A 303 13.29 -40.72 5.77
CA VAL A 303 14.07 -41.87 6.25
C VAL A 303 13.48 -42.40 7.56
N SER A 304 13.04 -41.54 8.49
CA SER A 304 12.35 -41.97 9.71
C SER A 304 11.07 -42.74 9.40
N ILE A 305 10.26 -42.31 8.42
CA ILE A 305 9.05 -43.04 7.99
C ILE A 305 9.42 -44.44 7.46
N LEU A 306 10.46 -44.53 6.63
CA LEU A 306 10.93 -45.81 6.10
C LEU A 306 11.43 -46.74 7.21
N ILE A 307 12.18 -46.20 8.18
CA ILE A 307 12.67 -46.96 9.34
C ILE A 307 11.50 -47.44 10.19
N THR A 308 10.53 -46.59 10.52
CA THR A 308 9.33 -46.97 11.28
C THR A 308 8.50 -48.03 10.55
N ALA A 309 8.41 -47.99 9.21
CA ALA A 309 7.76 -49.05 8.44
C ALA A 309 8.60 -50.35 8.46
N ALA A 310 9.92 -50.24 8.38
CA ALA A 310 10.83 -51.38 8.43
C ALA A 310 10.82 -52.10 9.78
N THR A 311 10.56 -51.41 10.90
CA THR A 311 10.45 -52.08 12.22
C THR A 311 9.27 -53.05 12.30
N ILE A 312 8.27 -52.96 11.43
CA ILE A 312 7.16 -53.92 11.39
C ILE A 312 7.53 -55.17 10.58
N LEU A 313 8.48 -55.05 9.64
CA LEU A 313 8.80 -56.08 8.65
C LEU A 313 10.10 -56.84 8.97
N ALA A 314 11.06 -56.19 9.64
CA ALA A 314 12.36 -56.73 9.97
C ALA A 314 12.43 -57.22 11.42
N SER A 315 13.43 -58.05 11.75
CA SER A 315 13.60 -58.55 13.11
C SER A 315 14.04 -57.46 14.09
N TYR A 316 13.67 -57.61 15.37
CA TYR A 316 14.09 -56.70 16.45
C TYR A 316 15.62 -56.55 16.50
N SER A 317 16.36 -57.65 16.43
CA SER A 317 17.83 -57.69 16.51
C SER A 317 18.53 -56.85 15.44
N THR A 318 17.98 -56.81 14.22
CA THR A 318 18.55 -55.99 13.13
C THR A 318 18.17 -54.52 13.28
N MET A 319 16.94 -54.24 13.72
CA MET A 319 16.40 -52.89 13.77
C MET A 319 16.88 -52.09 14.98
N ILE A 320 17.13 -52.71 16.13
CA ILE A 320 17.51 -51.98 17.36
C ILE A 320 18.78 -51.13 17.16
N ALA A 321 19.82 -51.68 16.53
CA ALA A 321 21.06 -50.95 16.24
C ALA A 321 20.83 -49.80 15.24
N VAL A 322 20.04 -50.04 14.20
CA VAL A 322 19.69 -49.04 13.18
C VAL A 322 18.91 -47.87 13.81
N VAL A 323 17.90 -48.18 14.62
CA VAL A 323 17.04 -47.17 15.25
C VAL A 323 17.80 -46.37 16.31
N ILE A 324 18.66 -47.01 17.13
CA ILE A 324 19.51 -46.29 18.10
C ILE A 324 20.47 -45.33 17.38
N ALA A 325 21.16 -45.81 16.33
CA ALA A 325 22.07 -44.96 15.54
C ALA A 325 21.31 -43.78 14.90
N TRP A 326 20.11 -44.05 14.37
CA TRP A 326 19.24 -43.03 13.79
C TRP A 326 18.73 -42.02 14.83
N ALA A 327 18.40 -42.47 16.04
CA ALA A 327 17.97 -41.60 17.13
C ALA A 327 19.10 -40.66 17.59
N VAL A 328 20.32 -41.18 17.77
CA VAL A 328 21.50 -40.36 18.10
C VAL A 328 21.77 -39.31 17.02
N PHE A 329 21.70 -39.71 15.74
CA PHE A 329 21.84 -38.79 14.61
C PHE A 329 20.73 -37.71 14.61
N GLY A 330 19.47 -38.12 14.77
CA GLY A 330 18.32 -37.22 14.77
C GLY A 330 18.36 -36.18 15.89
N ILE A 331 18.67 -36.60 17.12
CA ILE A 331 18.79 -35.70 18.28
C ILE A 331 19.95 -34.72 18.08
N SER A 332 21.11 -35.19 17.61
CA SER A 332 22.28 -34.34 17.35
C SER A 332 21.99 -33.28 16.28
N LEU A 333 21.27 -33.66 15.23
CA LEU A 333 20.83 -32.74 14.18
C LEU A 333 19.80 -31.73 14.69
N ALA A 334 18.83 -32.17 15.50
CA ALA A 334 17.81 -31.32 16.10
C ALA A 334 18.44 -30.24 17.00
N ILE A 335 19.42 -30.61 17.84
CA ILE A 335 20.19 -29.66 18.64
C ILE A 335 20.97 -28.69 17.75
N SER A 336 21.61 -29.19 16.69
CA SER A 336 22.36 -28.36 15.75
C SER A 336 21.47 -27.30 15.08
N PHE A 337 20.26 -27.67 14.66
CA PHE A 337 19.27 -26.72 14.13
C PHE A 337 18.80 -25.71 15.19
N GLY A 338 18.59 -26.16 16.42
CA GLY A 338 18.24 -25.30 17.54
C GLY A 338 19.30 -24.25 17.83
N VAL A 339 20.56 -24.68 18.01
CA VAL A 339 21.69 -23.80 18.33
C VAL A 339 21.90 -22.77 17.23
N TYR A 340 21.83 -23.22 15.98
CA TYR A 340 21.97 -22.34 14.84
C TYR A 340 20.85 -21.27 14.79
N ARG A 341 19.59 -21.65 15.05
CA ARG A 341 18.46 -20.71 15.14
C ARG A 341 18.56 -19.75 16.32
N TRP A 342 19.09 -20.23 17.44
CA TRP A 342 19.35 -19.38 18.60
C TRP A 342 20.43 -18.34 18.26
N MET A 343 21.53 -18.74 17.62
CA MET A 343 22.55 -17.80 17.13
C MET A 343 22.02 -16.80 16.10
N ALA A 344 20.99 -17.18 15.32
CA ALA A 344 20.30 -16.30 14.39
C ALA A 344 19.31 -15.32 15.06
N GLY A 345 19.21 -15.32 16.40
CA GLY A 345 18.43 -14.33 17.16
C GLY A 345 17.00 -14.75 17.53
N ASP A 346 16.59 -15.99 17.26
CA ASP A 346 15.27 -16.49 17.69
C ASP A 346 15.29 -16.86 19.18
N SER A 347 14.63 -16.05 20.00
CA SER A 347 14.53 -16.27 21.45
C SER A 347 13.81 -17.56 21.81
N SER A 348 12.88 -18.05 20.98
CA SER A 348 12.16 -19.30 21.22
C SER A 348 13.05 -20.53 21.06
N ALA A 349 14.12 -20.43 20.28
CA ALA A 349 15.08 -21.52 20.06
C ALA A 349 15.93 -21.83 21.30
N LYS A 350 16.07 -20.89 22.25
CA LYS A 350 16.79 -21.10 23.51
C LYS A 350 16.15 -22.22 24.34
N TYR A 351 14.85 -22.10 24.61
CA TYR A 351 14.11 -23.09 25.41
C TYR A 351 14.09 -24.46 24.72
N TYR A 352 13.96 -24.45 23.39
CA TYR A 352 14.09 -25.64 22.57
C TYR A 352 15.44 -26.34 22.80
N CYS A 353 16.57 -25.63 22.67
CA CYS A 353 17.90 -26.22 22.85
C CYS A 353 18.11 -26.81 24.25
N ILE A 354 17.68 -26.08 25.29
CA ILE A 354 17.80 -26.54 26.68
C ILE A 354 17.01 -27.85 26.87
N SER A 355 15.81 -27.94 26.29
CA SER A 355 14.97 -29.14 26.37
C SER A 355 15.64 -30.35 25.71
N TRP A 356 16.14 -30.19 24.47
CA TRP A 356 16.82 -31.30 23.78
C TRP A 356 18.10 -31.75 24.48
N PHE A 357 18.78 -30.83 25.18
CA PHE A 357 19.97 -31.16 25.96
C PHE A 357 19.66 -32.01 27.19
N THR A 358 18.53 -31.81 27.88
CA THR A 358 18.13 -32.66 29.02
C THR A 358 17.85 -34.09 28.58
N LEU A 359 17.19 -34.26 27.43
CA LEU A 359 16.97 -35.58 26.84
C LEU A 359 18.29 -36.24 26.43
N LEU A 360 19.20 -35.50 25.78
CA LEU A 360 20.49 -36.02 25.34
C LEU A 360 21.32 -36.54 26.52
N ILE A 361 21.43 -35.78 27.61
CA ILE A 361 22.16 -36.22 28.81
C ILE A 361 21.55 -37.52 29.35
N GLY A 362 20.22 -37.57 29.48
CA GLY A 362 19.52 -38.77 29.95
C GLY A 362 19.76 -39.98 29.04
N GLY A 363 19.77 -39.79 27.73
CA GLY A 363 20.03 -40.84 26.74
C GLY A 363 21.48 -41.33 26.77
N VAL A 364 22.45 -40.43 26.95
CA VAL A 364 23.87 -40.80 27.10
C VAL A 364 24.09 -41.62 28.36
N ILE A 365 23.48 -41.24 29.49
CA ILE A 365 23.59 -42.00 30.75
C ILE A 365 23.02 -43.42 30.57
N LEU A 366 21.86 -43.55 29.93
CA LEU A 366 21.27 -44.85 29.63
C LEU A 366 22.17 -45.69 28.72
N ALA A 367 22.71 -45.12 27.65
CA ALA A 367 23.62 -45.83 26.76
C ALA A 367 24.87 -46.32 27.51
N LEU A 368 25.52 -45.45 28.27
CA LEU A 368 26.70 -45.82 29.08
C LEU A 368 26.38 -46.91 30.12
N ASN A 369 25.17 -46.91 30.68
CA ASN A 369 24.72 -48.00 31.55
C ASN A 369 24.53 -49.32 30.78
N LYS A 370 23.94 -49.29 29.58
CA LYS A 370 23.73 -50.49 28.76
C LYS A 370 25.02 -51.10 28.22
N PHE A 371 26.05 -50.31 27.97
CA PHE A 371 27.39 -50.79 27.56
C PHE A 371 28.34 -51.10 28.73
N ASP A 372 27.83 -51.24 29.95
CA ASP A 372 28.61 -51.58 31.16
C ASP A 372 29.71 -50.55 31.52
N VAL A 373 29.58 -49.29 31.07
CA VAL A 373 30.50 -48.20 31.41
C VAL A 373 30.10 -47.53 32.73
N LEU A 374 28.79 -47.38 32.97
CA LEU A 374 28.25 -46.84 34.21
C LEU A 374 27.50 -47.91 35.00
N PRO A 375 27.71 -47.99 36.34
CA PRO A 375 26.99 -48.95 37.16
C PRO A 375 25.49 -48.65 37.13
N ARG A 376 24.69 -49.71 37.22
CA ARG A 376 23.24 -49.58 37.37
C ARG A 376 22.90 -49.14 38.78
N ASN A 377 22.16 -48.05 38.89
CA ASN A 377 21.55 -47.59 40.12
C ASN A 377 20.26 -46.82 39.78
N PHE A 378 19.52 -46.40 40.81
CA PHE A 378 18.27 -45.65 40.64
C PHE A 378 18.42 -44.44 39.70
N LEU A 379 19.51 -43.67 39.81
CA LEU A 379 19.71 -42.48 38.99
C LEU A 379 20.03 -42.84 37.54
N THR A 380 20.93 -43.80 37.30
CA THR A 380 21.34 -44.18 35.94
C THR A 380 20.24 -44.91 35.18
N GLU A 381 19.41 -45.68 35.89
CA GLU A 381 18.25 -46.38 35.34
C GLU A 381 17.12 -45.42 34.95
N HIS A 382 16.87 -44.39 35.76
CA HIS A 382 15.79 -43.43 35.53
C HIS A 382 16.21 -42.11 34.86
N ALA A 383 17.49 -41.93 34.52
CA ALA A 383 18.04 -40.69 33.99
C ALA A 383 17.29 -40.18 32.74
N THR A 384 16.95 -41.08 31.80
CA THR A 384 16.24 -40.68 30.58
C THR A 384 14.77 -40.34 30.83
N GLN A 385 14.13 -40.96 31.83
CA GLN A 385 12.76 -40.60 32.23
C GLN A 385 12.73 -39.21 32.86
N PHE A 386 13.67 -38.89 33.75
CA PHE A 386 13.80 -37.53 34.27
C PHE A 386 14.10 -36.53 33.15
N GLY A 387 15.08 -36.83 32.29
CA GLY A 387 15.48 -35.96 31.18
C GLY A 387 14.32 -35.65 30.21
N SER A 388 13.53 -36.66 29.85
CA SER A 388 12.34 -36.50 29.00
C SER A 388 11.19 -35.79 29.69
N ALA A 389 10.94 -36.03 30.99
CA ALA A 389 9.90 -35.30 31.73
C ALA A 389 10.21 -33.78 31.78
N PHE A 390 11.46 -33.42 32.09
CA PHE A 390 11.91 -32.03 32.05
C PHE A 390 11.82 -31.43 30.66
N GLU A 391 12.27 -32.16 29.63
CA GLU A 391 12.17 -31.73 28.24
C GLU A 391 10.71 -31.41 27.86
N VAL A 392 9.78 -32.31 28.15
CA VAL A 392 8.36 -32.15 27.81
C VAL A 392 7.79 -30.91 28.49
N ILE A 393 8.06 -30.71 29.78
CA ILE A 393 7.63 -29.50 30.51
C ILE A 393 8.20 -28.23 29.86
N LEU A 394 9.49 -28.21 29.54
CA LEU A 394 10.17 -27.06 28.95
C LEU A 394 9.71 -26.76 27.52
N LEU A 395 9.47 -27.78 26.69
CA LEU A 395 8.91 -27.62 25.34
C LEU A 395 7.47 -27.12 25.39
N SER A 396 6.66 -27.59 26.34
CA SER A 396 5.29 -27.10 26.55
C SER A 396 5.30 -25.61 26.94
N PHE A 397 6.25 -25.20 27.79
CA PHE A 397 6.46 -23.79 28.10
C PHE A 397 6.91 -22.98 26.87
N ALA A 398 7.83 -23.51 26.06
CA ALA A 398 8.30 -22.86 24.83
C ALA A 398 7.17 -22.67 23.80
N LEU A 399 6.27 -23.64 23.68
CA LEU A 399 5.06 -23.55 22.86
C LEU A 399 4.11 -22.47 23.37
N ALA A 400 3.89 -22.41 24.69
CA ALA A 400 3.03 -21.39 25.30
C ALA A 400 3.60 -19.97 25.13
N ASP A 401 4.90 -19.78 25.34
CA ASP A 401 5.58 -18.50 25.11
C ASP A 401 5.44 -18.06 23.65
N ARG A 402 5.69 -18.97 22.70
CA ARG A 402 5.49 -18.71 21.28
C ARG A 402 4.05 -18.28 20.96
N LEU A 403 3.05 -18.99 21.51
CA LEU A 403 1.65 -18.64 21.33
C LEU A 403 1.36 -17.22 21.81
N ASN A 404 1.91 -16.84 22.97
CA ASN A 404 1.74 -15.50 23.53
C ASN A 404 2.39 -14.42 22.67
N VAL A 405 3.60 -14.68 22.16
CA VAL A 405 4.27 -13.78 21.22
C VAL A 405 3.47 -13.62 19.93
N GLU A 406 2.96 -14.72 19.36
CA GLU A 406 2.18 -14.68 18.13
C GLU A 406 0.84 -13.98 18.30
N LYS A 407 0.13 -14.21 19.43
CA LYS A 407 -1.07 -13.47 19.81
C LYS A 407 -0.80 -11.98 19.95
N ARG A 408 0.30 -11.59 20.60
CA ARG A 408 0.66 -10.17 20.77
C ARG A 408 0.93 -9.50 19.42
N ARG A 409 1.67 -10.15 18.51
CA ARG A 409 1.88 -9.63 17.14
C ARG A 409 0.59 -9.49 16.34
N ARG A 410 -0.33 -10.46 16.43
CA ARG A 410 -1.65 -10.37 15.76
C ARG A 410 -2.48 -9.22 16.32
N PHE A 411 -2.46 -9.02 17.63
CA PHE A 411 -3.17 -7.93 18.29
C PHE A 411 -2.61 -6.56 17.87
N GLU A 412 -1.29 -6.40 17.84
CA GLU A 412 -0.63 -5.17 17.37
C GLU A 412 -0.94 -4.87 15.88
N ALA A 413 -0.97 -5.89 15.02
CA ALA A 413 -1.35 -5.75 13.63
C ALA A 413 -2.83 -5.38 13.45
N GLN A 414 -3.73 -5.91 14.28
CA GLN A 414 -5.15 -5.51 14.29
C GLN A 414 -5.32 -4.07 14.75
N LEU A 415 -4.56 -3.65 15.77
CA LEU A 415 -4.62 -2.28 16.28
C LEU A 415 -4.16 -1.27 15.22
N SER A 416 -3.05 -1.54 14.54
CA SER A 416 -2.55 -0.67 13.47
C SER A 416 -3.48 -0.62 12.26
N ALA A 417 -4.13 -1.74 11.90
CA ALA A 417 -5.15 -1.77 10.86
C ALA A 417 -6.36 -0.91 11.22
N LEU A 418 -6.84 -0.98 12.47
CA LEU A 418 -7.96 -0.16 12.95
C LEU A 418 -7.60 1.33 12.97
N GLU A 419 -6.38 1.68 13.36
CA GLU A 419 -5.90 3.06 13.35
C GLU A 419 -5.81 3.62 11.92
N ASN A 420 -5.28 2.84 10.98
CA ASN A 420 -5.26 3.20 9.56
C ASN A 420 -6.67 3.39 8.98
N GLU A 421 -7.63 2.52 9.35
CA GLU A 421 -9.03 2.69 8.94
C GLU A 421 -9.62 3.99 9.51
N ARG A 422 -9.33 4.30 10.78
CA ARG A 422 -9.79 5.53 11.44
C ARG A 422 -9.25 6.78 10.74
N VAL A 423 -7.95 6.80 10.42
CA VAL A 423 -7.31 7.92 9.71
C VAL A 423 -7.91 8.09 8.31
N ALA A 424 -8.10 7.00 7.57
CA ALA A 424 -8.72 7.03 6.24
C ALA A 424 -10.17 7.57 6.29
N ARG A 425 -10.95 7.17 7.30
CA ARG A 425 -12.32 7.66 7.49
C ARG A 425 -12.37 9.15 7.83
N LEU A 426 -11.44 9.65 8.64
CA LEU A 426 -11.31 11.08 8.93
C LEU A 426 -10.94 11.87 7.67
N ALA A 427 -9.96 11.40 6.89
CA ALA A 427 -9.57 12.04 5.63
C ALA A 427 -10.73 12.07 4.61
N GLN A 428 -11.54 11.00 4.53
CA GLN A 428 -12.75 10.99 3.70
C GLN A 428 -13.80 11.99 4.18
N ALA A 429 -14.01 12.09 5.50
CA ALA A 429 -14.94 13.07 6.07
C ALA A 429 -14.48 14.50 5.79
N GLU A 430 -13.17 14.79 5.89
CA GLU A 430 -12.58 16.08 5.54
C GLU A 430 -12.73 16.39 4.05
N ALA A 431 -12.45 15.42 3.16
CA ALA A 431 -12.63 15.59 1.73
C ALA A 431 -14.09 15.87 1.35
N LEU A 432 -15.04 15.14 1.94
CA LEU A 432 -16.47 15.39 1.75
C LEU A 432 -16.88 16.77 2.26
N GLN A 433 -16.30 17.21 3.38
CA GLN A 433 -16.56 18.55 3.92
C GLN A 433 -15.99 19.64 3.01
N GLN A 434 -14.79 19.44 2.45
CA GLN A 434 -14.22 20.34 1.44
C GLN A 434 -15.08 20.38 0.17
N GLU A 435 -15.56 19.24 -0.33
CA GLU A 435 -16.45 19.17 -1.49
C GLU A 435 -17.75 19.95 -1.24
N LYS A 436 -18.39 19.76 -0.07
CA LYS A 436 -19.58 20.52 0.34
C LYS A 436 -19.32 22.02 0.42
N ASN A 437 -18.17 22.42 0.98
CA ASN A 437 -17.80 23.84 1.06
C ASN A 437 -17.56 24.44 -0.33
N ALA A 438 -16.86 23.72 -1.22
CA ALA A 438 -16.65 24.12 -2.61
C ALA A 438 -17.97 24.27 -3.36
N ARG A 439 -18.90 23.31 -3.19
CA ARG A 439 -20.24 23.36 -3.79
C ARG A 439 -21.05 24.55 -3.29
N ARG A 440 -21.03 24.85 -1.98
CA ARG A 440 -21.68 26.04 -1.42
C ARG A 440 -21.08 27.34 -1.95
N ALA A 441 -19.76 27.42 -2.07
CA ALA A 441 -19.10 28.58 -2.66
C ALA A 441 -19.47 28.76 -4.13
N GLN A 442 -19.58 27.66 -4.89
CA GLN A 442 -20.04 27.69 -6.29
C GLN A 442 -21.50 28.14 -6.42
N GLU A 443 -22.40 27.65 -5.56
CA GLU A 443 -23.79 28.11 -5.52
C GLU A 443 -23.89 29.60 -5.17
N GLN A 444 -23.10 30.08 -4.19
CA GLN A 444 -23.06 31.50 -3.84
C GLN A 444 -22.51 32.38 -4.97
N ALA A 445 -21.47 31.92 -5.68
CA ALA A 445 -20.94 32.62 -6.84
C ALA A 445 -21.97 32.71 -7.97
N LEU A 446 -22.72 31.63 -8.22
CA LEU A 446 -23.79 31.61 -9.22
C LEU A 446 -24.92 32.59 -8.86
N ILE A 447 -25.30 32.67 -7.57
CA ILE A 447 -26.29 33.65 -7.10
C ILE A 447 -25.78 35.08 -7.33
N HIS A 448 -24.53 35.38 -6.94
CA HIS A 448 -23.95 36.71 -7.18
C HIS A 448 -23.87 37.04 -8.67
N GLU A 449 -23.53 36.09 -9.53
CA GLU A 449 -23.53 36.29 -10.98
C GLU A 449 -24.94 36.60 -11.50
N ARG A 450 -25.95 35.87 -11.01
CA ARG A 450 -27.35 36.09 -11.39
C ARG A 450 -27.84 37.46 -10.95
N ASP A 451 -27.54 37.84 -9.71
CA ASP A 451 -27.95 39.14 -9.15
C ASP A 451 -27.22 40.29 -9.85
N ALA A 452 -25.93 40.13 -10.17
CA ALA A 452 -25.18 41.10 -10.98
C ALA A 452 -25.77 41.24 -12.40
N ARG A 453 -26.15 40.13 -13.05
CA ARG A 453 -26.83 40.17 -14.36
C ARG A 453 -28.19 40.87 -14.28
N HIS A 454 -28.97 40.62 -13.22
CA HIS A 454 -30.24 41.32 -13.02
C HIS A 454 -30.05 42.82 -12.81
N ALA A 455 -29.12 43.22 -11.93
CA ALA A 455 -28.80 44.63 -11.71
C ALA A 455 -28.29 45.31 -12.99
N GLN A 456 -27.50 44.60 -13.80
CA GLN A 456 -27.02 45.10 -15.09
C GLN A 456 -28.16 45.27 -16.10
N ALA A 457 -29.12 44.35 -16.14
CA ALA A 457 -30.30 44.45 -16.99
C ALA A 457 -31.20 45.63 -16.57
N GLU A 458 -31.45 45.80 -15.27
CA GLU A 458 -32.22 46.94 -14.72
C GLU A 458 -31.53 48.28 -15.01
N ALA A 459 -30.21 48.36 -14.81
CA ALA A 459 -29.43 49.55 -15.13
C ALA A 459 -29.48 49.89 -16.63
N LEU A 460 -29.42 48.87 -17.49
CA LEU A 460 -29.52 49.04 -18.95
C LEU A 460 -30.92 49.50 -19.36
N GLU A 461 -31.97 48.98 -18.74
CA GLU A 461 -33.35 49.39 -19.01
C GLU A 461 -33.61 50.83 -18.53
N PHE A 462 -33.12 51.18 -17.35
CA PHE A 462 -33.15 52.56 -16.85
C PHE A 462 -32.38 53.52 -17.78
N GLN A 463 -31.20 53.11 -18.25
CA GLN A 463 -30.42 53.88 -19.22
C GLN A 463 -31.20 54.05 -20.54
N ARG A 464 -31.85 53.00 -21.04
CA ARG A 464 -32.67 53.07 -22.26
C ARG A 464 -33.83 54.04 -22.11
N GLN A 465 -34.57 53.97 -21.00
CA GLN A 465 -35.67 54.89 -20.71
C GLN A 465 -35.18 56.35 -20.58
N ALA A 466 -34.01 56.56 -19.96
CA ALA A 466 -33.40 57.88 -19.86
C ALA A 466 -32.98 58.42 -21.24
N THR A 467 -32.42 57.58 -22.11
CA THR A 467 -32.05 57.95 -23.48
C THR A 467 -33.29 58.28 -24.31
N GLU A 468 -34.33 57.45 -24.29
CA GLU A 468 -35.59 57.72 -25.02
C GLU A 468 -36.26 59.02 -24.54
N THR A 469 -36.27 59.28 -23.23
CA THR A 469 -36.81 60.53 -22.65
C THR A 469 -35.98 61.75 -23.07
N LEU A 470 -34.65 61.60 -23.13
CA LEU A 470 -33.76 62.66 -23.57
C LEU A 470 -33.95 62.96 -25.05
N GLU A 471 -34.06 61.93 -25.90
CA GLU A 471 -34.33 62.08 -27.33
C GLU A 471 -35.66 62.78 -27.61
N TYR A 472 -36.71 62.44 -26.85
CA TYR A 472 -37.99 63.16 -26.91
C TYR A 472 -37.82 64.65 -26.58
N LYS A 473 -37.14 64.98 -25.49
CA LYS A 473 -36.90 66.38 -25.06
C LYS A 473 -36.01 67.16 -26.02
N VAL A 474 -34.98 66.51 -26.59
CA VAL A 474 -34.11 67.14 -27.60
C VAL A 474 -34.94 67.45 -28.85
N ARG A 475 -35.77 66.51 -29.32
CA ARG A 475 -36.62 66.71 -30.50
C ARG A 475 -37.62 67.87 -30.31
N GLU A 476 -38.24 67.96 -29.13
CA GLU A 476 -39.13 69.07 -28.76
C GLU A 476 -38.39 70.44 -28.79
N ARG A 477 -37.20 70.52 -28.18
CA ARG A 477 -36.41 71.77 -28.14
C ARG A 477 -35.83 72.16 -29.49
N THR A 478 -35.51 71.19 -30.35
CA THR A 478 -34.97 71.49 -31.69
C THR A 478 -36.05 72.15 -32.55
N GLN A 479 -37.30 71.68 -32.45
CA GLN A 479 -38.42 72.20 -33.22
C GLN A 479 -38.86 73.60 -32.75
N GLU A 480 -38.79 73.91 -31.45
CA GLU A 480 -38.99 75.27 -30.92
C GLU A 480 -37.93 76.25 -31.46
N LEU A 481 -36.67 75.81 -31.53
CA LEU A 481 -35.56 76.65 -31.99
C LEU A 481 -35.63 76.96 -33.49
N GLU A 482 -36.11 76.00 -34.29
CA GLU A 482 -36.22 76.10 -35.74
C GLU A 482 -37.33 77.08 -36.16
N VAL A 483 -38.46 77.08 -35.44
CA VAL A 483 -39.57 78.03 -35.62
C VAL A 483 -39.18 79.46 -35.22
N ALA A 484 -38.32 79.61 -34.20
CA ALA A 484 -37.83 80.93 -33.78
C ALA A 484 -36.78 81.51 -34.76
N ASN A 485 -35.89 80.67 -35.32
CA ASN A 485 -34.88 81.11 -36.29
C ASN A 485 -35.48 81.55 -37.63
N GLN A 486 -36.51 80.86 -38.13
CA GLN A 486 -37.18 81.23 -39.39
C GLN A 486 -37.82 82.62 -39.33
N ARG A 487 -38.23 83.08 -38.14
CA ARG A 487 -38.86 84.39 -37.93
C ARG A 487 -37.88 85.56 -37.83
N LEU A 488 -36.59 85.28 -37.60
CA LEU A 488 -35.51 86.27 -37.52
C LEU A 488 -34.81 86.52 -38.87
N GLU A 489 -34.76 85.52 -39.77
CA GLU A 489 -34.10 85.68 -41.08
C GLU A 489 -34.86 86.59 -42.06
N GLU A 490 -36.20 86.63 -42.00
CA GLU A 490 -37.03 87.43 -42.92
C GLU A 490 -36.91 88.97 -42.73
N LEU A 491 -36.46 89.43 -41.55
CA LEU A 491 -36.36 90.85 -41.20
C LEU A 491 -35.10 91.56 -41.74
N THR A 492 -34.26 90.88 -42.54
CA THR A 492 -32.90 91.38 -42.88
C THR A 492 -32.60 91.49 -44.39
N TYR A 493 -33.61 91.43 -45.27
CA TYR A 493 -33.42 91.36 -46.74
C TYR A 493 -33.81 92.59 -47.56
N THR A 494 -34.29 93.65 -46.94
CA THR A 494 -34.62 94.93 -47.60
C THR A 494 -33.57 96.00 -47.31
N ASP A 495 -33.36 96.91 -48.25
CA ASP A 495 -32.55 98.12 -48.06
C ASP A 495 -33.39 99.18 -47.34
N GLY A 496 -32.89 99.68 -46.21
CA GLY A 496 -33.65 100.58 -45.33
C GLY A 496 -33.96 101.96 -45.94
N LEU A 497 -33.25 102.37 -47.00
CA LEU A 497 -33.47 103.66 -47.65
C LEU A 497 -34.43 103.57 -48.84
N THR A 498 -34.21 102.58 -49.71
CA THR A 498 -34.87 102.47 -51.03
C THR A 498 -36.05 101.51 -51.06
N GLY A 499 -36.19 100.62 -50.07
CA GLY A 499 -37.29 99.66 -49.97
C GLY A 499 -37.13 98.40 -50.83
N ILE A 500 -36.26 98.44 -51.85
CA ILE A 500 -35.89 97.28 -52.68
C ILE A 500 -34.97 96.31 -51.90
N ARG A 501 -34.52 95.23 -52.54
CA ARG A 501 -33.67 94.22 -51.88
C ARG A 501 -32.28 94.79 -51.57
N ASN A 502 -31.67 94.34 -50.47
CA ASN A 502 -30.30 94.72 -50.12
C ASN A 502 -29.27 93.78 -50.76
N ARG A 503 -27.99 94.17 -50.74
CA ARG A 503 -26.88 93.39 -51.28
C ARG A 503 -26.80 91.95 -50.74
N ARG A 504 -27.18 91.73 -49.47
CA ARG A 504 -27.17 90.39 -48.86
C ARG A 504 -28.18 89.46 -49.53
N TYR A 505 -29.39 89.94 -49.80
CA TYR A 505 -30.39 89.19 -50.56
C TYR A 505 -29.93 88.95 -51.99
N LEU A 506 -29.39 89.97 -52.66
CA LEU A 506 -28.89 89.87 -54.03
C LEU A 506 -27.80 88.80 -54.17
N ASN A 507 -26.81 88.75 -53.27
CA ASN A 507 -25.74 87.74 -53.33
C ASN A 507 -26.32 86.31 -53.24
N ARG A 508 -27.29 86.10 -52.35
CA ARG A 508 -27.97 84.81 -52.20
C ARG A 508 -28.80 84.47 -53.44
N ALA A 509 -29.49 85.45 -54.02
CA ALA A 509 -30.25 85.27 -55.27
C ALA A 509 -29.32 84.98 -56.46
N LEU A 510 -28.19 85.68 -56.58
CA LEU A 510 -27.16 85.44 -57.59
C LEU A 510 -26.62 84.01 -57.50
N GLU A 511 -26.22 83.54 -56.31
CA GLU A 511 -25.75 82.16 -56.14
C GLU A 511 -26.79 81.12 -56.56
N ARG A 512 -28.05 81.34 -56.15
CA ARG A 512 -29.17 80.46 -56.46
C ARG A 512 -29.45 80.43 -57.95
N GLU A 513 -29.66 81.59 -58.57
CA GLU A 513 -30.05 81.69 -59.98
C GLU A 513 -28.90 81.35 -60.92
N PHE A 514 -27.65 81.64 -60.56
CA PHE A 514 -26.48 81.21 -61.35
C PHE A 514 -26.33 79.69 -61.36
N THR A 515 -26.49 79.05 -60.20
CA THR A 515 -26.45 77.58 -60.08
C THR A 515 -27.62 76.95 -60.82
N ARG A 516 -28.82 77.52 -60.69
CA ARG A 516 -30.02 77.07 -61.39
C ARG A 516 -29.88 77.19 -62.90
N SER A 517 -29.49 78.36 -63.39
CA SER A 517 -29.32 78.65 -64.82
C SER A 517 -28.25 77.74 -65.44
N ARG A 518 -27.15 77.44 -64.72
CA ARG A 518 -26.15 76.45 -65.12
C ARG A 518 -26.73 75.04 -65.27
N ARG A 519 -27.53 74.60 -64.29
CA ARG A 519 -28.14 73.26 -64.29
C ARG A 519 -29.20 73.12 -65.37
N GLU A 520 -30.04 74.13 -65.51
CA GLU A 520 -31.20 74.15 -66.42
C GLU A 520 -30.83 74.61 -67.83
N LYS A 521 -29.59 75.07 -68.04
CA LYS A 521 -29.06 75.62 -69.30
C LYS A 521 -29.92 76.79 -69.83
N LEU A 522 -30.39 77.63 -68.92
CA LEU A 522 -31.15 78.84 -69.22
C LEU A 522 -30.25 80.08 -69.16
N PRO A 523 -30.55 81.13 -69.95
CA PRO A 523 -29.76 82.36 -69.91
C PRO A 523 -30.02 83.12 -68.61
N LEU A 524 -28.97 83.73 -68.07
CA LEU A 524 -29.03 84.63 -66.92
C LEU A 524 -28.43 85.95 -67.34
N ALA A 525 -29.12 87.04 -67.06
CA ALA A 525 -28.63 88.38 -67.34
C ALA A 525 -28.58 89.23 -66.09
N ALA A 526 -27.67 90.20 -66.09
CA ALA A 526 -27.59 91.21 -65.05
C ALA A 526 -27.29 92.58 -65.63
N ILE A 527 -27.78 93.60 -64.93
CA ILE A 527 -27.57 95.01 -65.25
C ILE A 527 -27.04 95.66 -63.98
N ILE A 528 -25.89 96.32 -64.07
CA ILE A 528 -25.42 97.24 -63.03
C ILE A 528 -25.72 98.66 -63.51
N VAL A 529 -26.41 99.42 -62.67
CA VAL A 529 -26.87 100.79 -62.92
C VAL A 529 -26.15 101.70 -61.93
N ASP A 530 -25.51 102.76 -62.43
CA ASP A 530 -24.89 103.78 -61.59
C ASP A 530 -25.34 105.16 -62.03
N ILE A 531 -25.74 105.98 -61.06
CA ILE A 531 -26.26 107.32 -61.31
C ILE A 531 -25.10 108.26 -61.65
N ASP A 532 -25.17 108.86 -62.84
CA ASP A 532 -24.14 109.74 -63.35
C ASP A 532 -24.01 110.99 -62.47
N HIS A 533 -22.76 111.33 -62.11
CA HIS A 533 -22.45 112.53 -61.33
C HIS A 533 -23.19 112.62 -59.97
N PHE A 534 -23.61 111.50 -59.39
CA PHE A 534 -24.40 111.49 -58.15
C PHE A 534 -23.73 112.20 -56.96
N LYS A 535 -22.41 112.07 -56.81
CA LYS A 535 -21.67 112.84 -55.82
C LYS A 535 -21.82 114.35 -56.01
N GLN A 536 -21.74 114.84 -57.25
CA GLN A 536 -21.92 116.26 -57.56
C GLN A 536 -23.37 116.70 -57.32
N PHE A 537 -24.34 115.84 -57.60
CA PHE A 537 -25.75 116.07 -57.25
C PHE A 537 -25.93 116.24 -55.75
N ASN A 538 -25.33 115.36 -54.93
CA ASN A 538 -25.34 115.47 -53.47
C ASN A 538 -24.60 116.71 -52.96
N ASP A 539 -23.45 117.03 -53.52
CA ASP A 539 -22.67 118.20 -53.14
C ASP A 539 -23.40 119.52 -53.46
N THR A 540 -24.28 119.51 -54.48
CA THR A 540 -25.05 120.69 -54.93
C THR A 540 -26.38 120.83 -54.19
N HIS A 541 -27.10 119.72 -53.96
CA HIS A 541 -28.48 119.72 -53.48
C HIS A 541 -28.65 119.11 -52.08
N GLY A 542 -27.58 118.64 -51.46
CA GLY A 542 -27.57 118.03 -50.14
C GLY A 542 -27.92 116.54 -50.15
N HIS A 543 -27.45 115.83 -49.11
CA HIS A 543 -27.63 114.38 -48.99
C HIS A 543 -29.10 113.93 -48.90
N LEU A 544 -29.99 114.75 -48.33
CA LEU A 544 -31.42 114.42 -48.24
C LEU A 544 -32.09 114.37 -49.62
N ALA A 545 -31.75 115.34 -50.51
CA ALA A 545 -32.20 115.31 -51.89
C ALA A 545 -31.57 114.12 -52.66
N GLY A 546 -30.33 113.75 -52.32
CA GLY A 546 -29.67 112.52 -52.75
C GLY A 546 -30.43 111.25 -52.40
N ASP A 547 -30.86 111.13 -51.15
CA ASP A 547 -31.64 110.00 -50.64
C ASP A 547 -33.00 109.87 -51.35
N ASP A 548 -33.68 111.00 -51.59
CA ASP A 548 -34.93 111.03 -52.37
C ASP A 548 -34.69 110.66 -53.84
N CYS A 549 -33.58 111.13 -54.42
CA CYS A 549 -33.15 110.74 -55.75
C CYS A 549 -32.97 109.22 -55.86
N LEU A 550 -32.27 108.60 -54.89
CA LEU A 550 -32.09 107.15 -54.82
C LEU A 550 -33.41 106.39 -54.66
N ARG A 551 -34.35 106.88 -53.85
CA ARG A 551 -35.68 106.25 -53.68
C ARG A 551 -36.49 106.26 -54.97
N ILE A 552 -36.51 107.37 -55.67
CA ILE A 552 -37.29 107.52 -56.91
C ILE A 552 -36.65 106.69 -58.03
N ILE A 553 -35.32 106.69 -58.13
CA ILE A 553 -34.60 105.87 -59.10
C ILE A 553 -34.77 104.38 -58.80
N ALA A 554 -34.71 103.96 -57.53
CA ALA A 554 -34.98 102.58 -57.16
C ALA A 554 -36.37 102.13 -57.62
N LYS A 555 -37.41 102.97 -57.45
CA LYS A 555 -38.76 102.70 -57.94
C LYS A 555 -38.84 102.64 -59.47
N ALA A 556 -38.14 103.53 -60.17
CA ALA A 556 -38.09 103.52 -61.64
C ALA A 556 -37.44 102.22 -62.16
N ILE A 557 -36.36 101.77 -61.52
CA ILE A 557 -35.71 100.50 -61.84
C ILE A 557 -36.64 99.32 -61.51
N GLU A 558 -37.28 99.33 -60.34
CA GLU A 558 -38.21 98.27 -59.92
C GLU A 558 -39.39 98.13 -60.88
N SER A 559 -39.94 99.23 -61.41
CA SER A 559 -41.02 99.17 -62.40
C SER A 559 -40.62 98.56 -63.75
N CYS A 560 -39.32 98.43 -64.04
CA CYS A 560 -38.83 97.76 -65.24
C CYS A 560 -38.69 96.23 -65.08
N ALA A 561 -38.61 95.74 -63.84
CA ALA A 561 -38.40 94.34 -63.49
C ALA A 561 -39.74 93.68 -63.12
N LEU A 562 -40.49 93.26 -64.14
CA LEU A 562 -41.90 92.88 -64.00
C LEU A 562 -42.15 91.40 -63.68
N ARG A 563 -41.14 90.53 -63.72
CA ARG A 563 -41.32 89.09 -63.46
C ARG A 563 -41.08 88.76 -61.99
N GLU A 564 -41.79 87.76 -61.49
CA GLU A 564 -41.71 87.29 -60.09
C GLU A 564 -40.29 86.92 -59.64
N ASN A 565 -39.42 86.50 -60.58
CA ASN A 565 -38.05 86.10 -60.30
C ASN A 565 -37.01 87.19 -60.65
N ASP A 566 -37.42 88.34 -61.17
CA ASP A 566 -36.51 89.46 -61.39
C ASP A 566 -36.16 90.05 -60.02
N VAL A 567 -34.87 90.31 -59.78
CA VAL A 567 -34.40 90.85 -58.51
C VAL A 567 -33.79 92.22 -58.75
N VAL A 568 -34.40 93.25 -58.18
CA VAL A 568 -33.84 94.60 -58.10
C VAL A 568 -33.29 94.81 -56.70
N ALA A 569 -32.01 95.16 -56.64
CA ALA A 569 -31.33 95.37 -55.38
C ALA A 569 -30.40 96.58 -55.42
N ARG A 570 -30.26 97.24 -54.27
CA ARG A 570 -29.24 98.26 -54.07
C ARG A 570 -27.90 97.56 -53.84
N TYR A 571 -26.98 97.72 -54.78
CA TYR A 571 -25.67 97.06 -54.77
C TYR A 571 -24.72 97.74 -53.78
N GLY A 572 -24.76 99.07 -53.71
CA GLY A 572 -24.04 99.87 -52.72
C GLY A 572 -23.99 101.35 -53.12
N GLY A 573 -24.17 102.27 -52.16
CA GLY A 573 -24.16 103.70 -52.46
C GLY A 573 -25.24 104.10 -53.48
N GLU A 574 -24.82 104.57 -54.64
CA GLU A 574 -25.63 104.95 -55.80
C GLU A 574 -25.77 103.86 -56.87
N GLU A 575 -25.20 102.68 -56.62
CA GLU A 575 -25.22 101.55 -57.54
C GLU A 575 -26.40 100.62 -57.26
N PHE A 576 -27.10 100.25 -58.32
CA PHE A 576 -28.18 99.27 -58.32
C PHE A 576 -27.81 98.09 -59.21
N MET A 577 -28.32 96.92 -58.87
CA MET A 577 -28.17 95.74 -59.70
C MET A 577 -29.53 95.10 -59.94
N VAL A 578 -29.80 94.79 -61.20
CA VAL A 578 -30.98 94.05 -61.64
C VAL A 578 -30.52 92.69 -62.14
N LEU A 579 -31.01 91.62 -61.53
CA LEU A 579 -30.79 90.25 -61.96
C LEU A 579 -32.04 89.75 -62.67
N LEU A 580 -31.87 89.25 -63.90
CA LEU A 580 -32.95 88.82 -64.78
C LEU A 580 -32.75 87.35 -65.17
N PRO A 581 -33.35 86.40 -64.43
CA PRO A 581 -33.33 84.99 -64.81
C PRO A 581 -34.06 84.76 -66.14
N ASN A 582 -33.58 83.78 -66.90
CA ASN A 582 -34.14 83.41 -68.21
C ASN A 582 -34.26 84.59 -69.20
N THR A 583 -33.20 85.40 -69.26
CA THR A 583 -33.12 86.59 -70.12
C THR A 583 -31.77 86.56 -70.85
N ASP A 584 -31.81 86.68 -72.18
CA ASP A 584 -30.64 86.70 -73.06
C ASP A 584 -30.14 88.14 -73.34
N GLU A 585 -29.14 88.27 -74.20
CA GLU A 585 -28.54 89.57 -74.56
C GLU A 585 -29.57 90.56 -75.13
N ALA A 586 -30.45 90.10 -76.03
CA ALA A 586 -31.48 90.97 -76.61
C ALA A 586 -32.47 91.45 -75.54
N GLY A 587 -32.91 90.55 -74.65
CA GLY A 587 -33.83 90.88 -73.57
C GLY A 587 -33.23 91.84 -72.54
N VAL A 588 -31.98 91.60 -72.09
CA VAL A 588 -31.34 92.48 -71.10
C VAL A 588 -31.10 93.88 -71.66
N MET A 589 -30.75 94.00 -72.94
CA MET A 589 -30.54 95.29 -73.58
C MET A 589 -31.84 96.11 -73.67
N LEU A 590 -32.99 95.47 -73.89
CA LEU A 590 -34.29 96.15 -73.87
C LEU A 590 -34.64 96.67 -72.46
N VAL A 591 -34.45 95.84 -71.44
CA VAL A 591 -34.72 96.23 -70.04
C VAL A 591 -33.76 97.33 -69.60
N ALA A 592 -32.46 97.23 -69.95
CA ALA A 592 -31.48 98.25 -69.63
C ALA A 592 -31.78 99.59 -70.33
N GLU A 593 -32.19 99.57 -71.60
CA GLU A 593 -32.59 100.81 -72.30
C GLU A 593 -33.85 101.43 -71.71
N GLN A 594 -34.83 100.61 -71.31
CA GLN A 594 -36.02 101.09 -70.62
C GLN A 594 -35.65 101.76 -69.29
N ILE A 595 -34.81 101.12 -68.46
CA ILE A 595 -34.31 101.70 -67.21
C ILE A 595 -33.61 103.04 -67.47
N ARG A 596 -32.74 103.12 -68.47
CA ARG A 596 -32.00 104.35 -68.80
C ARG A 596 -32.94 105.48 -69.22
N ILE A 597 -33.95 105.18 -70.03
CA ILE A 597 -34.96 106.15 -70.48
C ILE A 597 -35.80 106.61 -69.28
N ASP A 598 -36.27 105.68 -68.46
CA ASP A 598 -37.13 106.01 -67.31
C ASP A 598 -36.39 106.87 -66.30
N ILE A 599 -35.13 106.54 -65.97
CA ILE A 599 -34.28 107.38 -65.10
C ILE A 599 -34.09 108.78 -65.72
N LYS A 600 -33.78 108.87 -67.01
CA LYS A 600 -33.58 110.17 -67.69
C LYS A 600 -34.86 111.04 -67.68
N ASN A 601 -36.03 110.41 -67.70
CA ASN A 601 -37.32 111.10 -67.68
C ASN A 601 -37.80 111.46 -66.27
N VAL A 602 -37.14 110.97 -65.21
CA VAL A 602 -37.42 111.42 -63.85
C VAL A 602 -37.01 112.88 -63.70
N GLN A 603 -37.97 113.73 -63.39
CA GLN A 603 -37.74 115.11 -62.96
C GLN A 603 -37.76 115.16 -61.43
N PHE A 604 -36.66 115.61 -60.84
CA PHE A 604 -36.56 115.87 -59.41
C PHE A 604 -36.88 117.35 -59.20
N ASP A 605 -37.93 117.63 -58.41
CA ASP A 605 -38.25 118.99 -58.00
C ASP A 605 -37.45 119.31 -56.73
N ILE A 606 -36.41 120.13 -56.88
CA ILE A 606 -35.55 120.56 -55.77
C ILE A 606 -35.68 122.07 -55.67
N ASP A 607 -36.26 122.56 -54.57
CA ASP A 607 -36.49 123.99 -54.32
C ASP A 607 -37.17 124.72 -55.50
N SER A 608 -38.21 124.10 -56.09
CA SER A 608 -38.98 124.62 -57.24
C SER A 608 -38.21 124.69 -58.57
N THR A 609 -37.08 123.96 -58.68
CA THR A 609 -36.26 123.88 -59.89
C THR A 609 -36.22 122.44 -60.42
N PRO A 610 -36.63 122.16 -61.67
CA PRO A 610 -36.57 120.80 -62.20
C PRO A 610 -35.13 120.40 -62.55
N VAL A 611 -34.61 119.40 -61.84
CA VAL A 611 -33.30 118.79 -62.09
C VAL A 611 -33.51 117.39 -62.67
N THR A 612 -32.69 117.00 -63.64
CA THR A 612 -32.70 115.65 -64.21
C THR A 612 -31.36 114.99 -63.95
N VAL A 613 -31.38 113.70 -63.61
CA VAL A 613 -30.16 112.87 -63.56
C VAL A 613 -30.18 111.84 -64.67
N THR A 614 -29.01 111.35 -65.04
CA THR A 614 -28.87 110.22 -65.97
C THR A 614 -28.19 109.07 -65.27
N ALA A 615 -28.25 107.88 -65.85
CA ALA A 615 -27.50 106.73 -65.36
C ALA A 615 -26.71 106.09 -66.49
N SER A 616 -25.54 105.57 -66.12
CA SER A 616 -24.71 104.70 -66.94
C SER A 616 -25.02 103.25 -66.57
N LEU A 617 -25.15 102.37 -67.56
CA LEU A 617 -25.53 100.98 -67.33
C LEU A 617 -24.56 100.01 -68.01
N GLY A 618 -24.19 98.97 -67.26
CA GLY A 618 -23.44 97.82 -67.76
C GLY A 618 -24.31 96.57 -67.75
N ALA A 619 -24.51 95.98 -68.92
CA ALA A 619 -25.31 94.77 -69.08
C ALA A 619 -24.42 93.56 -69.43
N THR A 620 -24.77 92.41 -68.88
CA THR A 620 -24.18 91.11 -69.20
C THR A 620 -25.28 90.07 -69.34
N ALA A 621 -25.08 89.09 -70.22
CA ALA A 621 -25.95 87.94 -70.33
C ALA A 621 -25.11 86.73 -70.78
N CYS A 622 -25.36 85.58 -70.16
CA CYS A 622 -24.79 84.32 -70.62
C CYS A 622 -25.66 83.14 -70.17
N ILE A 623 -25.49 81.99 -70.81
CA ILE A 623 -25.92 80.71 -70.22
C ILE A 623 -24.73 80.21 -69.39
N PRO A 624 -24.79 80.17 -68.04
CA PRO A 624 -23.64 79.82 -67.23
C PRO A 624 -23.10 78.42 -67.55
N GLY A 625 -21.86 78.38 -68.04
CA GLY A 625 -21.12 77.15 -68.35
C GLY A 625 -20.27 76.67 -67.16
N GLN A 626 -19.59 75.52 -67.29
CA GLN A 626 -18.69 75.04 -66.23
C GLN A 626 -17.49 75.96 -65.96
N THR A 627 -17.07 76.71 -66.98
CA THR A 627 -15.93 77.64 -66.94
C THR A 627 -16.32 79.06 -66.53
N HIS A 628 -17.59 79.32 -66.23
CA HIS A 628 -18.05 80.61 -65.73
C HIS A 628 -18.29 80.53 -64.22
N ASN A 629 -17.91 81.60 -63.51
CA ASN A 629 -18.24 81.79 -62.10
C ASN A 629 -18.96 83.12 -61.89
N ILE A 630 -19.61 83.27 -60.74
CA ILE A 630 -20.42 84.47 -60.41
C ILE A 630 -19.55 85.73 -60.48
N GLU A 631 -18.28 85.64 -60.05
CA GLU A 631 -17.33 86.76 -60.10
C GLU A 631 -17.12 87.25 -61.54
N SER A 632 -16.76 86.36 -62.48
CA SER A 632 -16.59 86.70 -63.91
C SER A 632 -17.87 87.27 -64.54
N PHE A 633 -19.04 86.83 -64.07
CA PHE A 633 -20.34 87.33 -64.52
C PHE A 633 -20.60 88.78 -64.07
N ILE A 634 -20.36 89.07 -62.79
CA ILE A 634 -20.49 90.44 -62.25
C ILE A 634 -19.42 91.35 -62.85
N THR A 635 -18.17 90.89 -62.96
CA THR A 635 -17.06 91.64 -63.56
C THR A 635 -17.39 92.08 -64.98
N ALA A 636 -18.03 91.23 -65.79
CA ALA A 636 -18.44 91.60 -67.15
C ALA A 636 -19.44 92.77 -67.17
N ALA A 637 -20.42 92.76 -66.26
CA ALA A 637 -21.37 93.87 -66.13
C ALA A 637 -20.68 95.16 -65.63
N ASP A 638 -19.75 95.05 -64.68
CA ASP A 638 -19.01 96.18 -64.14
C ASP A 638 -18.06 96.81 -65.18
N GLU A 639 -17.35 95.99 -65.95
CA GLU A 639 -16.52 96.46 -67.05
C GLU A 639 -17.36 97.14 -68.15
N ALA A 640 -18.55 96.59 -68.46
CA ALA A 640 -19.49 97.24 -69.37
C ALA A 640 -19.94 98.61 -68.83
N LEU A 641 -20.25 98.69 -67.53
CA LEU A 641 -20.60 99.94 -66.86
C LEU A 641 -19.44 100.94 -66.95
N TYR A 642 -18.21 100.51 -66.70
CA TYR A 642 -17.03 101.34 -66.81
C TYR A 642 -16.85 101.92 -68.23
N ILE A 643 -17.05 101.10 -69.28
CA ILE A 643 -16.99 101.55 -70.68
C ILE A 643 -18.11 102.55 -70.96
N SER A 644 -19.31 102.33 -70.42
CA SER A 644 -20.44 103.27 -70.59
C SER A 644 -20.15 104.65 -69.98
N LYS A 645 -19.52 104.68 -68.79
CA LYS A 645 -19.09 105.92 -68.11
C LYS A 645 -18.00 106.66 -68.91
N LYS A 646 -17.01 105.93 -69.45
CA LYS A 646 -15.92 106.51 -70.26
C LYS A 646 -16.36 107.00 -71.64
N SER A 647 -17.41 106.41 -72.21
CA SER A 647 -17.89 106.73 -73.56
C SER A 647 -18.85 107.93 -73.61
N GLY A 648 -18.95 108.71 -72.53
CA GLY A 648 -19.81 109.90 -72.45
C GLY A 648 -21.02 109.80 -71.53
N ARG A 649 -21.14 108.73 -70.72
CA ARG A 649 -22.25 108.48 -69.77
C ARG A 649 -23.63 108.37 -70.43
N ASN A 650 -24.71 108.24 -69.63
CA ASN A 650 -26.10 108.11 -70.09
C ASN A 650 -26.29 107.15 -71.26
N GLN A 651 -25.69 105.97 -71.17
CA GLN A 651 -25.73 104.95 -72.21
C GLN A 651 -25.57 103.57 -71.61
N ILE A 652 -25.91 102.55 -72.39
CA ILE A 652 -25.69 101.15 -72.03
C ILE A 652 -24.53 100.61 -72.85
N LYS A 653 -23.70 99.79 -72.21
CA LYS A 653 -22.79 98.88 -72.91
C LYS A 653 -23.09 97.45 -72.49
N PHE A 654 -22.90 96.54 -73.43
CA PHE A 654 -22.98 95.11 -73.21
C PHE A 654 -21.59 94.50 -73.22
N ARG A 655 -21.33 93.56 -72.31
CA ARG A 655 -20.16 92.69 -72.38
C ARG A 655 -20.57 91.28 -71.94
N ALA A 656 -20.30 90.30 -72.79
CA ALA A 656 -20.43 88.90 -72.40
C ALA A 656 -19.28 88.52 -71.44
N PRO A 657 -19.54 87.66 -70.43
CA PRO A 657 -18.50 87.23 -69.51
C PRO A 657 -17.45 86.37 -70.22
N GLU A 658 -16.18 86.68 -69.99
CA GLU A 658 -15.07 85.90 -70.51
C GLU A 658 -14.92 84.58 -69.74
N LEU A 659 -14.47 83.54 -70.45
CA LEU A 659 -14.18 82.23 -69.85
C LEU A 659 -13.14 82.38 -68.74
N ALA A 660 -13.40 81.85 -67.54
CA ALA A 660 -12.46 81.95 -66.43
C ALA A 660 -11.12 81.30 -66.83
N SER A 661 -10.09 82.11 -67.04
CA SER A 661 -8.74 81.64 -67.33
C SER A 661 -8.20 80.86 -66.14
N SER A 662 -7.84 79.60 -66.36
CA SER A 662 -7.24 78.73 -65.35
C SER A 662 -5.88 79.26 -64.88
N GLY A 663 -5.82 79.75 -63.64
CA GLY A 663 -4.64 79.66 -62.76
C GLY A 663 -3.74 80.89 -62.65
N SER A 664 -3.58 81.36 -61.41
CA SER A 664 -2.30 81.88 -60.89
C SER A 664 -2.28 81.77 -59.35
N LEU A 665 -1.83 80.61 -58.86
CA LEU A 665 -1.19 80.48 -57.55
C LEU A 665 0.17 81.20 -57.59
N ARG A 666 0.31 82.33 -56.90
CA ARG A 666 1.54 82.95 -56.36
C ARG A 666 1.07 84.02 -55.38
N SER A 667 1.60 84.26 -54.19
CA SER A 667 2.65 83.70 -53.33
C SER A 667 2.55 84.52 -52.03
N SER A 668 2.85 83.91 -50.89
CA SER A 668 2.97 84.54 -49.57
C SER A 668 3.71 85.89 -49.57
N GLY A 669 3.17 86.85 -48.82
CA GLY A 669 3.75 88.16 -48.50
C GLY A 669 2.73 89.03 -47.77
#